data_AF-A0A1V9ZPK0-F1
#
_entry.id   AF-A0A1V9ZPK0-F1
#
_cell.length_a   1.000
_cell.length_b   1.000
_cell.length_c   1.000
_cell.angle_alpha   90.00
_cell.angle_beta   90.00
_cell.angle_gamma   90.00
#
_symmetry.space_group_name_H-M   'P 1'
#
loop_
_entity.id
_entity.type
_entity.pdbx_description
1 polymer ?
#
loop_
_entity_poly.entity_id
_entity_poly.type
_entity_poly.pdbx_seq_one_letter_code
_entity_poly.pdbx_strand_id
1 'polypeptide(L)'
;MLRAANLSLAAASVTAITTGEWYPCPLVSTVSENHRHLALSKVNAECLDVVAPVCYPGVCESDKCLSLFVKRIPATSSSTPAKAVWLLQGGPGGTSQGMEGMMAEMYESANGTMSLYTMDHRGVGRSSRLQALCPKYSPDLDYNVDASLATLSDCFANITATYGAAAPKGFSTTSAASDLAAIIRSPILAASDVYVYGVSYGTYLVERLMHFPPPNVKGYILDSIVGESPVKEWLNWNIDVQPIESLYYSLCDKDPLCASKIGPDAKMFATRLYAKLDKMDTPCARALKMPDYDRPSDVLAFLISGFAQSNTKRNMIPAILFRMQKCVDHYDEAAQFLIKALVGGNDEKLLGAGNDALATTEDDDLLYHNIITNELYATVLPDPEAVAKKFARQTWRSSTLALIQQDIAEVCVYRGNKDPLCEQRVKRQKNSFFYAHDEYWNKTAAVPKGASVLMLSGALDTQTTTVYAVAEEANMAGGNKLLLQFPFGGHSIVDTTPTKNEGKMCGQVIFNSYLQVNGDLSKIDTRCVKRIVPLDFNTILDTYMARTLFGNTTDMFGDSTFVVVESEAGKVTNDENDIIVHAAAGALAGCVLAVIGIAIYVKVVKSAEGTVVDMRGSDNVMAMAENETTMDESKDDAAPTAKGSDAQCSDITVPLCHPGVCESTEKISVFVKRYPAKTPSKPAKAVWLLQGGPGLPSPAMESTMADMYLAANGTLDVYTMDHRGVGRSTPLSTICTGDQAPTTPEAIASTLSTCFEAIKAKYGAAAPKGFSTTSAATDLAAIIQSPLTAASEVYVYGVSYGTYLVERLMHFSPPNVKGYILDSIVGESPVKEWDDWDKDIASVETYYYSLCDKDPFCASKIGPNSKKFAHQLLAKLDKNDTECAQTLSSAVGGSASDFLGTTLGGMASNYHQRNMIPAVLYHMNNCLKDFASEENFLAGLLGIPTDEEDVDDDASVKRNDVLPGDITNENSMMDMVLYGNIVNSELWETPSPNAKTLLHDTQQITWRTAAATVQQRLVLYCVFRGNSDSVCADIPKQKTSFFYERDAYWNKTAGVPKGASVLMYSSAIDTQTIPKYADVENATMAGTNKLLLHFPYGGHSAVSTTNTDAEEPTRNCGQDILNAYVSGNGDISKLDTSCVAEVLPLEFQIVHDEDKAKALFGSTTDMYGDMERLVQTAVKSQSAATEAKHNVEIIALSCGMAACVLAVIGMAIYVKKVTAKASSESKKAADANSTEDAKTVEEPVKEDISVAEV
;
A
#
# COMPACT_ATOMS: atom_id res chain seq x y z
N MET A 1 -70.68 -9.43 -40.90
CA MET A 1 -70.09 -8.55 -39.87
C MET A 1 -69.21 -9.42 -38.98
N LEU A 2 -67.96 -9.15 -38.64
CA LEU A 2 -66.85 -8.42 -39.25
C LEU A 2 -65.68 -8.66 -38.26
N ARG A 3 -64.62 -9.36 -38.68
CA ARG A 3 -63.38 -9.62 -37.90
C ARG A 3 -63.52 -10.29 -36.52
N ALA A 4 -63.63 -11.61 -36.53
CA ALA A 4 -62.72 -12.44 -35.73
C ALA A 4 -61.73 -13.09 -36.72
N ALA A 5 -60.44 -12.90 -36.52
CA ALA A 5 -59.37 -13.51 -37.34
C ALA A 5 -58.11 -13.65 -36.49
N ASN A 6 -57.48 -14.81 -36.56
CA ASN A 6 -56.41 -15.25 -35.67
C ASN A 6 -55.24 -14.25 -35.57
N LEU A 7 -54.92 -13.76 -34.37
CA LEU A 7 -53.55 -13.39 -34.02
C LEU A 7 -52.86 -14.63 -33.44
N SER A 8 -51.87 -15.13 -34.16
CA SER A 8 -50.98 -16.21 -33.72
C SER A 8 -49.54 -15.73 -33.85
N LEU A 9 -48.81 -15.73 -32.72
CA LEU A 9 -47.39 -15.40 -32.57
C LEU A 9 -46.98 -13.99 -33.05
N ALA A 10 -47.01 -13.03 -32.12
CA ALA A 10 -46.20 -11.82 -32.16
C ALA A 10 -45.89 -11.39 -30.71
N ALA A 11 -44.95 -12.09 -30.06
CA ALA A 11 -44.52 -11.85 -28.69
C ALA A 11 -43.00 -12.11 -28.57
N ALA A 12 -42.35 -11.39 -27.64
CA ALA A 12 -40.90 -11.36 -27.40
C ALA A 12 -40.04 -10.87 -28.60
N SER A 13 -39.65 -9.59 -28.58
CA SER A 13 -38.63 -9.02 -29.49
C SER A 13 -37.87 -7.82 -28.88
N VAL A 14 -37.79 -7.72 -27.54
CA VAL A 14 -36.97 -6.73 -26.80
C VAL A 14 -36.32 -7.41 -25.60
N THR A 15 -35.57 -8.48 -25.87
CA THR A 15 -34.84 -9.30 -24.88
C THR A 15 -33.51 -9.82 -25.44
N ALA A 16 -33.06 -9.28 -26.57
CA ALA A 16 -31.84 -9.67 -27.23
C ALA A 16 -30.85 -8.52 -27.10
N ILE A 17 -29.83 -8.71 -26.28
CA ILE A 17 -28.61 -7.96 -26.46
C ILE A 17 -27.96 -8.36 -27.78
N THR A 18 -27.45 -7.36 -28.48
CA THR A 18 -26.55 -7.53 -29.61
C THR A 18 -25.12 -7.38 -29.12
N THR A 19 -24.40 -8.49 -29.09
CA THR A 19 -22.94 -8.49 -28.93
C THR A 19 -22.30 -8.24 -30.30
N GLY A 20 -21.30 -7.36 -30.37
CA GLY A 20 -20.36 -7.33 -31.49
C GLY A 20 -19.51 -8.61 -31.61
N GLU A 21 -18.51 -8.56 -32.50
CA GLU A 21 -17.42 -9.53 -32.51
C GLU A 21 -16.30 -9.09 -31.56
N TRP A 22 -15.44 -10.04 -31.26
CA TRP A 22 -14.35 -9.87 -30.32
C TRP A 22 -13.05 -9.44 -31.01
N TYR A 23 -12.36 -8.44 -30.47
CA TYR A 23 -11.26 -7.73 -31.14
C TYR A 23 -10.01 -7.58 -30.25
N PRO A 24 -8.78 -7.90 -30.71
CA PRO A 24 -7.55 -7.68 -29.96
C PRO A 24 -7.40 -6.25 -29.39
N CYS A 25 -6.91 -6.11 -28.16
CA CYS A 25 -6.62 -4.84 -27.47
C CYS A 25 -5.40 -5.02 -26.51
N PRO A 26 -5.08 -4.09 -25.57
CA PRO A 26 -3.89 -4.23 -24.70
C PRO A 26 -4.11 -5.15 -23.48
N LEU A 27 -3.03 -5.78 -23.03
CA LEU A 27 -2.90 -6.31 -21.67
C LEU A 27 -3.27 -5.23 -20.64
N VAL A 28 -2.33 -4.35 -20.39
CA VAL A 28 -2.42 -3.23 -19.47
C VAL A 28 -2.82 -2.01 -20.30
N SER A 29 -3.95 -1.39 -19.96
CA SER A 29 -4.46 -0.15 -20.57
C SER A 29 -3.67 1.09 -20.16
N THR A 30 -2.96 1.09 -19.02
CA THR A 30 -2.02 2.14 -18.60
C THR A 30 -0.75 1.52 -18.07
N VAL A 31 0.31 1.46 -18.90
CA VAL A 31 1.63 1.03 -18.42
C VAL A 31 2.15 2.12 -17.50
N SER A 32 2.31 1.77 -16.24
CA SER A 32 2.97 2.60 -15.23
C SER A 32 4.28 1.94 -14.79
N GLU A 33 5.15 2.77 -14.24
CA GLU A 33 6.58 2.84 -14.60
C GLU A 33 7.47 1.68 -14.10
N ASN A 34 6.86 0.72 -13.41
CA ASN A 34 7.51 -0.02 -12.35
C ASN A 34 6.77 -1.36 -12.26
N HIS A 35 6.81 -2.14 -13.34
CA HIS A 35 6.52 -3.56 -13.33
C HIS A 35 7.88 -4.26 -13.39
N ARG A 36 8.46 -4.67 -12.25
CA ARG A 36 9.87 -5.14 -12.23
C ARG A 36 10.03 -6.50 -12.95
N HIS A 37 10.38 -6.41 -14.24
CA HIS A 37 11.09 -7.41 -15.05
C HIS A 37 10.35 -8.66 -15.57
N LEU A 38 9.02 -8.65 -15.67
CA LEU A 38 8.26 -9.87 -16.01
C LEU A 38 7.83 -9.95 -17.49
N ALA A 39 7.60 -11.16 -18.01
CA ALA A 39 7.81 -11.47 -19.43
C ALA A 39 6.62 -11.17 -20.39
N LEU A 40 5.88 -10.07 -20.15
CA LEU A 40 4.52 -9.78 -20.66
C LEU A 40 4.34 -9.59 -22.19
N SER A 41 5.38 -9.85 -22.97
CA SER A 41 5.51 -9.76 -24.45
C SER A 41 4.47 -10.54 -25.28
N LYS A 42 3.43 -11.04 -24.64
CA LYS A 42 2.83 -12.32 -24.93
C LYS A 42 1.38 -12.43 -24.42
N VAL A 43 0.79 -11.35 -23.93
CA VAL A 43 -0.64 -11.31 -23.64
C VAL A 43 -1.43 -10.64 -24.75
N ASN A 44 -2.02 -11.46 -25.61
CA ASN A 44 -2.89 -11.01 -26.70
C ASN A 44 -4.29 -10.64 -26.21
N ALA A 45 -4.48 -9.67 -25.31
CA ALA A 45 -5.83 -9.19 -24.96
C ALA A 45 -6.72 -9.02 -26.20
N GLU A 46 -8.02 -9.28 -26.08
CA GLU A 46 -9.12 -8.94 -26.97
C GLU A 46 -10.14 -8.12 -26.18
N CYS A 47 -11.25 -7.74 -26.79
CA CYS A 47 -12.25 -6.82 -26.31
C CYS A 47 -13.56 -6.99 -27.10
N LEU A 48 -14.63 -6.36 -26.64
CA LEU A 48 -15.96 -6.35 -27.24
C LEU A 48 -16.67 -5.09 -26.77
N ASP A 49 -17.66 -4.68 -27.55
CA ASP A 49 -18.69 -3.76 -27.11
C ASP A 49 -20.05 -4.47 -27.22
N VAL A 50 -20.78 -4.47 -26.11
CA VAL A 50 -22.11 -5.04 -25.94
C VAL A 50 -23.11 -3.90 -25.92
N VAL A 51 -24.28 -4.08 -26.56
CA VAL A 51 -25.36 -3.09 -26.51
C VAL A 51 -26.49 -3.61 -25.63
N ALA A 52 -26.75 -2.90 -24.52
CA ALA A 52 -27.79 -3.24 -23.55
C ALA A 52 -28.92 -2.20 -23.49
N PRO A 53 -30.18 -2.60 -23.27
CA PRO A 53 -31.29 -1.67 -23.05
C PRO A 53 -31.16 -0.93 -21.70
N VAL A 54 -31.42 0.37 -21.70
CA VAL A 54 -31.44 1.24 -20.51
C VAL A 54 -32.45 0.75 -19.46
N CYS A 55 -33.47 -0.01 -19.87
CA CYS A 55 -34.43 -0.60 -18.95
C CYS A 55 -34.73 -2.05 -19.29
N TYR A 56 -34.98 -2.83 -18.26
CA TYR A 56 -35.31 -4.24 -18.38
C TYR A 56 -36.64 -4.60 -17.72
N PRO A 57 -37.26 -5.72 -18.13
CA PRO A 57 -38.52 -6.19 -17.59
C PRO A 57 -38.51 -6.31 -16.06
N GLY A 58 -39.54 -5.77 -15.40
CA GLY A 58 -39.65 -5.73 -13.94
C GLY A 58 -38.93 -4.54 -13.29
N VAL A 59 -38.02 -3.87 -14.00
CA VAL A 59 -37.27 -2.74 -13.44
C VAL A 59 -37.89 -1.40 -13.81
N CYS A 60 -37.87 -1.08 -15.11
CA CYS A 60 -38.35 0.17 -15.69
C CYS A 60 -38.73 -0.06 -17.16
N GLU A 61 -39.20 0.99 -17.85
CA GLU A 61 -39.61 0.94 -19.25
C GLU A 61 -38.83 1.99 -20.05
N SER A 62 -38.12 1.57 -21.10
CA SER A 62 -37.41 2.43 -22.05
C SER A 62 -37.17 1.68 -23.36
N ASP A 63 -37.11 2.40 -24.48
CA ASP A 63 -36.67 1.90 -25.79
C ASP A 63 -35.17 2.14 -26.06
N LYS A 64 -34.49 2.85 -25.14
CA LYS A 64 -33.09 3.25 -25.28
C LYS A 64 -32.15 2.11 -24.96
N CYS A 65 -30.97 2.15 -25.56
CA CYS A 65 -29.84 1.28 -25.26
C CYS A 65 -28.60 2.12 -24.92
N LEU A 66 -27.57 1.48 -24.37
CA LEU A 66 -26.29 2.06 -23.99
C LEU A 66 -25.14 1.10 -24.29
N SER A 67 -23.91 1.63 -24.34
CA SER A 67 -22.72 0.86 -24.72
C SER A 67 -22.03 0.29 -23.50
N LEU A 68 -21.62 -0.96 -23.65
CA LEU A 68 -20.95 -1.75 -22.65
C LEU A 68 -19.61 -2.23 -23.23
N PHE A 69 -18.52 -1.53 -22.97
CA PHE A 69 -17.17 -2.03 -23.21
C PHE A 69 -16.88 -3.26 -22.35
N VAL A 70 -16.32 -4.29 -22.97
CA VAL A 70 -16.34 -5.69 -22.53
C VAL A 70 -15.00 -6.36 -22.97
N LYS A 71 -13.87 -6.27 -22.22
CA LYS A 71 -12.46 -6.66 -22.58
C LYS A 71 -11.97 -8.13 -22.33
N ARG A 72 -11.53 -8.90 -23.34
CA ARG A 72 -11.42 -10.40 -23.52
C ARG A 72 -10.06 -11.08 -23.73
N ILE A 73 -10.05 -12.43 -23.61
CA ILE A 73 -9.30 -13.51 -24.33
C ILE A 73 -9.89 -14.94 -24.09
N PRO A 74 -9.29 -16.15 -23.95
CA PRO A 74 -10.00 -17.45 -23.86
C PRO A 74 -9.97 -18.06 -22.44
N ALA A 75 -10.36 -19.32 -22.26
CA ALA A 75 -9.48 -20.24 -21.54
C ALA A 75 -8.68 -20.95 -22.62
N THR A 76 -7.36 -20.83 -22.69
CA THR A 76 -6.68 -21.52 -23.80
C THR A 76 -6.70 -23.05 -23.60
N SER A 77 -7.05 -23.57 -22.40
CA SER A 77 -7.51 -24.95 -22.18
C SER A 77 -8.80 -25.07 -21.33
N SER A 78 -9.58 -26.18 -21.42
CA SER A 78 -11.05 -26.24 -21.26
C SER A 78 -11.70 -27.51 -20.57
N SER A 79 -13.02 -27.49 -20.15
CA SER A 79 -13.97 -28.49 -19.49
C SER A 79 -15.35 -28.65 -20.13
N THR A 80 -15.95 -29.76 -19.73
CA THR A 80 -17.36 -30.09 -19.64
C THR A 80 -17.86 -29.88 -18.17
N PRO A 81 -18.95 -29.10 -17.91
CA PRO A 81 -19.52 -28.04 -18.77
C PRO A 81 -18.47 -26.94 -19.05
N ALA A 82 -18.78 -25.77 -19.64
CA ALA A 82 -17.79 -24.70 -19.89
C ALA A 82 -17.60 -23.69 -18.70
N LYS A 83 -16.66 -22.73 -18.74
CA LYS A 83 -16.46 -21.71 -17.67
C LYS A 83 -15.50 -20.58 -18.00
N ALA A 84 -15.52 -19.52 -17.20
CA ALA A 84 -14.82 -18.28 -17.45
C ALA A 84 -15.09 -17.28 -16.35
N VAL A 85 -14.33 -16.22 -16.21
CA VAL A 85 -14.22 -15.62 -14.91
C VAL A 85 -14.26 -14.06 -15.00
N TRP A 86 -15.41 -13.35 -15.02
CA TRP A 86 -15.58 -11.84 -14.88
C TRP A 86 -15.66 -11.18 -13.42
N LEU A 87 -14.87 -10.18 -12.92
CA LEU A 87 -14.78 -9.59 -11.51
C LEU A 87 -15.44 -8.20 -11.38
N LEU A 88 -15.03 -7.33 -10.41
CA LEU A 88 -15.60 -6.08 -9.97
C LEU A 88 -14.76 -5.25 -8.93
N GLN A 89 -14.07 -4.13 -9.25
CA GLN A 89 -13.84 -3.04 -8.28
C GLN A 89 -15.16 -2.40 -7.85
N GLY A 90 -15.33 -1.15 -8.21
CA GLY A 90 -16.43 -0.28 -7.93
C GLY A 90 -15.98 0.66 -6.84
N GLY A 91 -16.91 0.94 -5.93
CA GLY A 91 -16.96 1.95 -4.89
C GLY A 91 -18.34 2.60 -4.73
N PRO A 92 -19.07 3.55 -5.46
CA PRO A 92 -19.31 4.29 -7.32
C PRO A 92 -18.43 5.51 -8.13
N GLY A 93 -17.17 6.19 -8.18
CA GLY A 93 -15.59 6.25 -8.02
C GLY A 93 -14.44 5.77 -9.03
N GLY A 94 -13.55 4.80 -8.67
CA GLY A 94 -12.32 4.27 -9.39
C GLY A 94 -12.29 4.01 -10.95
N THR A 95 -11.23 3.39 -11.57
CA THR A 95 -11.34 2.71 -12.93
C THR A 95 -10.66 1.36 -13.26
N SER A 96 -11.11 0.69 -14.35
CA SER A 96 -10.60 -0.58 -14.92
C SER A 96 -9.13 -0.72 -14.94
N GLN A 97 -8.46 0.40 -15.01
CA GLN A 97 -7.04 0.46 -15.11
C GLN A 97 -6.50 0.01 -13.74
N GLY A 98 -7.10 0.47 -12.62
CA GLY A 98 -7.11 -0.18 -11.30
C GLY A 98 -7.44 -1.67 -11.25
N MET A 99 -7.89 -2.25 -12.35
CA MET A 99 -8.14 -3.67 -12.46
C MET A 99 -7.27 -4.36 -13.54
N GLU A 100 -6.27 -3.74 -14.17
CA GLU A 100 -5.32 -4.48 -15.05
C GLU A 100 -3.88 -4.63 -14.51
N GLY A 101 -3.62 -3.96 -13.37
CA GLY A 101 -2.74 -4.11 -12.15
C GLY A 101 -3.23 -4.96 -10.79
N MET A 102 -4.14 -7.04 -10.47
CA MET A 102 -4.61 -8.30 -9.77
C MET A 102 -4.67 -9.34 -10.90
N MET A 103 -4.98 -8.86 -12.08
CA MET A 103 -4.92 -9.50 -13.34
C MET A 103 -3.58 -10.21 -13.72
N ALA A 104 -2.44 -9.61 -14.13
CA ALA A 104 -1.40 -10.42 -14.84
C ALA A 104 -0.47 -11.45 -14.04
N GLU A 105 -0.86 -11.87 -12.86
CA GLU A 105 -0.24 -12.65 -11.75
C GLU A 105 -1.33 -13.61 -11.25
N MET A 106 -2.62 -13.19 -11.15
CA MET A 106 -3.69 -14.05 -11.56
C MET A 106 -3.37 -14.64 -12.91
N TYR A 107 -2.57 -13.99 -13.71
CA TYR A 107 -1.73 -14.65 -14.64
C TYR A 107 -0.85 -15.77 -14.01
N GLU A 108 0.04 -15.71 -13.02
CA GLU A 108 0.99 -16.80 -12.67
C GLU A 108 1.08 -17.54 -11.27
N SER A 109 -0.04 -17.99 -10.68
CA SER A 109 -0.34 -19.11 -9.69
C SER A 109 -1.60 -20.21 -9.83
N ALA A 110 -2.85 -20.11 -10.43
CA ALA A 110 -3.58 -21.06 -11.38
C ALA A 110 -3.73 -20.80 -12.96
N ASN A 111 -3.35 -21.74 -13.87
CA ASN A 111 -2.43 -21.73 -15.10
C ASN A 111 -2.85 -20.82 -16.17
N GLY A 112 -3.91 -20.08 -16.07
CA GLY A 112 -4.85 -20.34 -17.13
C GLY A 112 -5.36 -21.89 -17.29
N THR A 113 -7.21 -23.09 -16.57
CA THR A 113 -8.23 -24.13 -16.94
C THR A 113 -9.57 -23.47 -16.71
N MET A 114 -9.73 -22.15 -16.93
CA MET A 114 -10.86 -21.19 -16.79
C MET A 114 -10.61 -19.95 -17.68
N SER A 115 -11.62 -19.39 -18.35
CA SER A 115 -11.50 -18.14 -19.14
C SER A 115 -11.82 -16.92 -18.28
N LEU A 116 -11.91 -15.63 -18.67
CA LEU A 116 -12.03 -14.51 -17.70
C LEU A 116 -12.63 -13.20 -18.18
N TYR A 117 -13.68 -12.58 -17.64
CA TYR A 117 -14.59 -11.88 -18.55
C TYR A 117 -14.81 -10.31 -18.33
N THR A 118 -14.20 -9.25 -18.94
CA THR A 118 -14.53 -7.77 -18.66
C THR A 118 -15.88 -7.21 -19.05
N MET A 119 -16.44 -6.29 -18.25
CA MET A 119 -17.07 -5.07 -18.75
C MET A 119 -17.04 -3.90 -17.79
N ASP A 120 -16.56 -2.78 -18.30
CA ASP A 120 -17.03 -1.49 -17.83
C ASP A 120 -18.57 -1.50 -17.99
N HIS A 121 -19.36 -0.71 -17.27
CA HIS A 121 -20.83 -0.82 -17.23
C HIS A 121 -21.49 0.52 -17.46
N ARG A 122 -22.80 0.50 -17.66
CA ARG A 122 -23.59 1.70 -17.89
C ARG A 122 -23.19 2.91 -17.04
N GLY A 123 -22.71 3.93 -17.71
CA GLY A 123 -22.54 5.25 -17.13
C GLY A 123 -21.10 5.64 -16.93
N VAL A 124 -20.13 5.00 -17.61
CA VAL A 124 -18.72 5.21 -17.30
C VAL A 124 -17.68 5.22 -18.40
N GLY A 125 -16.44 5.63 -18.03
CA GLY A 125 -15.16 5.17 -18.60
C GLY A 125 -15.26 4.78 -20.06
N ARG A 126 -15.21 3.46 -20.34
CA ARG A 126 -15.40 2.92 -21.70
C ARG A 126 -16.84 2.42 -21.94
N SER A 127 -17.70 2.39 -20.90
CA SER A 127 -19.13 2.05 -20.98
C SER A 127 -20.10 3.20 -20.70
N SER A 128 -20.25 4.13 -21.66
CA SER A 128 -21.35 5.11 -21.64
C SER A 128 -21.27 6.20 -20.54
N ARG A 129 -20.03 6.64 -20.17
CA ARG A 129 -19.63 7.71 -19.21
C ARG A 129 -20.68 8.81 -18.99
N LEU A 130 -21.24 8.90 -17.77
CA LEU A 130 -22.22 9.89 -17.35
C LEU A 130 -21.64 11.31 -17.38
N GLN A 131 -20.44 11.55 -16.85
CA GLN A 131 -19.78 12.86 -16.88
C GLN A 131 -19.10 13.18 -18.20
N ALA A 132 -18.87 12.20 -19.08
CA ALA A 132 -18.64 12.54 -20.50
C ALA A 132 -19.88 13.23 -21.12
N LEU A 133 -21.06 13.13 -20.51
CA LEU A 133 -22.25 13.93 -20.83
C LEU A 133 -22.36 15.22 -19.98
N CYS A 134 -21.48 15.42 -19.00
CA CYS A 134 -21.52 16.52 -18.02
C CYS A 134 -20.15 17.17 -17.74
N PRO A 135 -19.40 17.66 -18.75
CA PRO A 135 -18.06 18.27 -18.62
C PRO A 135 -18.10 19.70 -18.02
N LYS A 136 -18.91 19.88 -16.98
CA LYS A 136 -19.11 21.10 -16.16
C LYS A 136 -19.46 20.77 -14.71
N TYR A 137 -19.57 19.49 -14.37
CA TYR A 137 -19.67 19.02 -13.00
C TYR A 137 -18.27 18.63 -12.55
N SER A 138 -17.94 18.99 -11.32
CA SER A 138 -16.66 18.77 -10.66
C SER A 138 -16.97 18.23 -9.26
N PRO A 139 -16.19 17.25 -8.74
CA PRO A 139 -16.35 16.74 -7.38
C PRO A 139 -16.23 17.84 -6.34
N ASP A 140 -15.23 18.68 -6.57
CA ASP A 140 -14.93 19.82 -5.73
C ASP A 140 -16.08 20.82 -5.84
N LEU A 141 -17.02 20.70 -4.89
CA LEU A 141 -18.10 21.66 -4.67
C LEU A 141 -17.48 23.00 -4.21
N ASP A 142 -17.06 23.78 -5.21
CA ASP A 142 -16.58 25.16 -5.13
C ASP A 142 -17.38 25.97 -4.08
N TYR A 143 -16.75 26.98 -3.46
CA TYR A 143 -17.28 27.76 -2.32
C TYR A 143 -18.67 28.40 -2.55
N ASN A 144 -19.17 28.36 -3.79
CA ASN A 144 -20.54 28.69 -4.20
C ASN A 144 -21.39 27.43 -4.47
N VAL A 145 -21.71 26.67 -3.43
CA VAL A 145 -22.50 25.41 -3.47
C VAL A 145 -23.79 25.52 -4.33
N ASP A 146 -24.49 26.66 -4.29
CA ASP A 146 -25.70 26.92 -5.10
C ASP A 146 -25.45 26.85 -6.63
N ALA A 147 -24.23 27.14 -7.08
CA ALA A 147 -23.84 27.07 -8.49
C ALA A 147 -23.44 25.65 -8.89
N SER A 148 -22.67 24.95 -8.07
CA SER A 148 -22.26 23.55 -8.30
C SER A 148 -23.48 22.62 -8.33
N LEU A 149 -24.43 22.81 -7.40
CA LEU A 149 -25.72 22.12 -7.41
C LEU A 149 -26.61 22.44 -8.63
N ALA A 150 -26.35 23.56 -9.31
CA ALA A 150 -27.02 23.90 -10.58
C ALA A 150 -26.36 23.21 -11.79
N THR A 151 -25.02 23.08 -11.84
CA THR A 151 -24.36 22.31 -12.91
C THR A 151 -24.71 20.82 -12.83
N LEU A 152 -24.85 20.30 -11.61
CA LEU A 152 -25.41 18.97 -11.33
C LEU A 152 -26.85 18.81 -11.85
N SER A 153 -27.73 19.77 -11.56
CA SER A 153 -29.10 19.77 -12.10
C SER A 153 -29.12 19.79 -13.63
N ASP A 154 -28.23 20.55 -14.29
CA ASP A 154 -28.12 20.54 -15.75
C ASP A 154 -27.50 19.24 -16.29
N CYS A 155 -26.56 18.62 -15.57
CA CYS A 155 -26.06 17.29 -15.90
C CYS A 155 -27.18 16.25 -15.99
N PHE A 156 -28.11 16.22 -15.03
CA PHE A 156 -29.26 15.31 -15.09
C PHE A 156 -30.12 15.54 -16.32
N ALA A 157 -30.21 16.77 -16.82
CA ALA A 157 -30.92 17.05 -18.07
C ALA A 157 -30.22 16.41 -19.26
N ASN A 158 -28.89 16.43 -19.32
CA ASN A 158 -28.10 15.79 -20.39
C ASN A 158 -28.24 14.25 -20.35
N ILE A 159 -28.10 13.64 -19.17
CA ILE A 159 -28.26 12.19 -18.99
C ILE A 159 -29.70 11.76 -19.34
N THR A 160 -30.71 12.52 -18.89
CA THR A 160 -32.13 12.28 -19.20
C THR A 160 -32.45 12.50 -20.68
N ALA A 161 -31.80 13.46 -21.36
CA ALA A 161 -31.96 13.66 -22.80
C ALA A 161 -31.35 12.53 -23.63
N THR A 162 -30.25 11.94 -23.15
CA THR A 162 -29.53 10.85 -23.81
C THR A 162 -30.23 9.50 -23.63
N TYR A 163 -30.50 9.11 -22.38
CA TYR A 163 -31.01 7.77 -22.03
C TYR A 163 -32.52 7.73 -21.68
N GLY A 164 -33.19 8.88 -21.69
CA GLY A 164 -34.65 9.02 -21.50
C GLY A 164 -35.07 9.26 -20.05
N ALA A 165 -36.36 9.51 -19.83
CA ALA A 165 -36.93 9.80 -18.50
C ALA A 165 -36.80 8.65 -17.48
N ALA A 166 -36.59 7.43 -17.95
CA ALA A 166 -36.30 6.28 -17.09
C ALA A 166 -34.83 6.24 -16.64
N ALA A 167 -33.95 7.10 -17.16
CA ALA A 167 -32.51 7.08 -16.89
C ALA A 167 -32.15 6.97 -15.39
N PRO A 168 -32.78 7.65 -14.41
CA PRO A 168 -32.44 7.43 -13.00
C PRO A 168 -32.54 5.96 -12.62
N LYS A 169 -33.70 5.32 -12.88
CA LYS A 169 -33.86 3.89 -12.61
C LYS A 169 -33.04 3.03 -13.58
N GLY A 170 -32.77 3.51 -14.79
CA GLY A 170 -31.84 2.90 -15.73
C GLY A 170 -30.43 2.82 -15.15
N PHE A 171 -29.96 3.89 -14.51
CA PHE A 171 -28.73 3.96 -13.73
C PHE A 171 -29.02 3.65 -12.23
N SER A 172 -29.96 2.73 -11.95
CA SER A 172 -30.21 2.21 -10.60
C SER A 172 -30.05 0.73 -10.40
N THR A 173 -29.81 0.43 -9.11
CA THR A 173 -30.02 -0.77 -8.29
C THR A 173 -30.59 -2.09 -8.86
N THR A 174 -31.40 -2.07 -9.92
CA THR A 174 -32.03 -3.26 -10.48
C THR A 174 -32.08 -3.27 -12.01
N SER A 175 -31.70 -2.20 -12.73
CA SER A 175 -31.74 -2.06 -14.23
C SER A 175 -30.70 -2.83 -15.00
N ALA A 176 -30.30 -3.87 -14.32
CA ALA A 176 -28.97 -4.22 -13.94
C ALA A 176 -28.95 -5.70 -13.54
N ALA A 177 -30.05 -6.12 -12.88
CA ALA A 177 -30.52 -7.47 -12.77
C ALA A 177 -30.57 -8.35 -14.02
N SER A 178 -30.61 -7.89 -15.26
CA SER A 178 -30.71 -6.59 -15.88
C SER A 178 -29.96 -6.58 -17.21
N ASP A 179 -28.94 -5.71 -17.38
CA ASP A 179 -27.69 -6.02 -18.10
C ASP A 179 -26.78 -7.02 -17.36
N LEU A 180 -27.35 -7.68 -16.34
CA LEU A 180 -27.13 -9.07 -15.98
C LEU A 180 -28.41 -10.02 -15.98
N ALA A 181 -29.45 -9.82 -16.88
CA ALA A 181 -30.74 -10.58 -17.31
C ALA A 181 -31.12 -10.84 -18.86
N ALA A 182 -30.25 -11.34 -19.76
CA ALA A 182 -30.44 -11.75 -21.17
C ALA A 182 -29.26 -12.61 -21.69
N ILE A 183 -28.02 -12.10 -21.64
CA ILE A 183 -26.79 -12.78 -22.08
C ILE A 183 -26.41 -14.11 -21.34
N ILE A 184 -26.61 -14.42 -20.03
CA ILE A 184 -26.24 -15.71 -19.36
C ILE A 184 -26.79 -16.79 -20.26
N ARG A 185 -28.10 -16.63 -20.43
CA ARG A 185 -28.97 -17.53 -21.12
C ARG A 185 -28.87 -17.31 -22.64
N SER A 186 -28.09 -16.32 -23.12
CA SER A 186 -27.67 -16.23 -24.51
C SER A 186 -26.60 -17.26 -24.87
N PRO A 187 -26.36 -17.47 -26.18
CA PRO A 187 -25.63 -18.62 -26.67
C PRO A 187 -24.22 -18.73 -26.17
N ILE A 188 -23.52 -17.60 -25.97
CA ILE A 188 -22.05 -17.59 -25.97
C ILE A 188 -21.52 -18.67 -25.02
N LEU A 189 -22.20 -18.88 -23.86
CA LEU A 189 -22.36 -20.19 -23.19
C LEU A 189 -23.31 -20.16 -21.95
N ALA A 190 -24.59 -20.30 -22.23
CA ALA A 190 -25.46 -21.02 -21.30
C ALA A 190 -24.94 -22.46 -21.02
N ALA A 191 -23.92 -22.93 -21.76
CA ALA A 191 -23.20 -24.17 -21.55
C ALA A 191 -22.15 -24.15 -20.43
N SER A 192 -21.87 -22.99 -19.81
CA SER A 192 -20.92 -22.95 -18.70
C SER A 192 -21.53 -23.23 -17.35
N ASP A 193 -20.72 -23.83 -16.48
CA ASP A 193 -20.81 -23.90 -15.03
C ASP A 193 -19.85 -22.85 -14.45
N VAL A 194 -20.29 -21.98 -13.53
CA VAL A 194 -19.76 -20.62 -13.36
C VAL A 194 -19.72 -20.08 -11.94
N TYR A 195 -18.89 -19.05 -11.69
CA TYR A 195 -18.37 -18.44 -10.46
C TYR A 195 -17.84 -16.96 -10.55
N VAL A 196 -18.55 -15.87 -10.19
CA VAL A 196 -18.37 -14.36 -10.30
C VAL A 196 -17.31 -13.66 -9.28
N TYR A 197 -16.98 -12.33 -9.01
CA TYR A 197 -16.06 -11.75 -7.88
C TYR A 197 -15.96 -10.18 -7.66
N GLY A 198 -15.52 -9.51 -6.54
CA GLY A 198 -15.31 -7.99 -6.43
C GLY A 198 -14.82 -7.19 -5.13
N VAL A 199 -14.69 -5.80 -5.01
CA VAL A 199 -14.60 -4.93 -3.73
C VAL A 199 -15.81 -4.08 -3.80
N SER A 200 -16.32 -3.85 -2.63
CA SER A 200 -17.03 -2.72 -2.14
C SER A 200 -18.41 -3.10 -2.32
N TYR A 201 -19.11 -2.41 -3.18
CA TYR A 201 -18.93 -2.47 -4.60
C TYR A 201 -18.77 -3.74 -5.43
N GLY A 202 -18.45 -4.88 -4.82
CA GLY A 202 -18.64 -6.20 -5.41
C GLY A 202 -19.92 -6.96 -5.00
N THR A 203 -20.43 -6.79 -3.78
CA THR A 203 -21.61 -7.32 -3.04
C THR A 203 -23.05 -6.70 -2.87
N TYR A 204 -23.55 -5.49 -3.23
CA TYR A 204 -24.84 -5.26 -3.96
C TYR A 204 -24.54 -5.47 -5.42
N LEU A 205 -23.46 -6.18 -5.69
CA LEU A 205 -23.20 -6.67 -6.96
C LEU A 205 -23.08 -8.16 -7.02
N VAL A 206 -24.00 -8.93 -6.34
CA VAL A 206 -24.50 -10.35 -6.59
C VAL A 206 -25.80 -11.32 -6.04
N GLU A 207 -27.01 -10.93 -5.44
CA GLU A 207 -28.17 -11.39 -4.56
C GLU A 207 -29.64 -11.14 -4.99
N ARG A 208 -30.00 -10.07 -5.71
CA ARG A 208 -31.38 -9.66 -5.94
C ARG A 208 -32.17 -10.01 -7.25
N LEU A 209 -31.94 -10.86 -8.27
CA LEU A 209 -31.04 -11.89 -8.89
C LEU A 209 -30.51 -13.16 -8.11
N MET A 210 -30.55 -13.27 -6.76
CA MET A 210 -30.91 -14.52 -5.99
C MET A 210 -32.33 -14.47 -5.51
N HIS A 211 -32.88 -13.29 -5.26
CA HIS A 211 -34.30 -13.16 -5.50
C HIS A 211 -34.62 -13.47 -6.99
N PHE A 212 -33.67 -13.41 -7.96
CA PHE A 212 -33.87 -13.86 -9.36
C PHE A 212 -32.65 -14.43 -10.21
N PRO A 213 -32.19 -15.69 -10.08
CA PRO A 213 -30.85 -16.94 -11.16
C PRO A 213 -30.63 -17.48 -12.62
N PRO A 214 -29.41 -17.51 -13.17
CA PRO A 214 -29.04 -18.59 -14.06
C PRO A 214 -29.27 -19.98 -13.48
N PRO A 215 -29.50 -20.95 -14.37
CA PRO A 215 -29.70 -22.35 -14.01
C PRO A 215 -28.48 -23.25 -14.28
N ASN A 216 -27.29 -22.73 -14.61
CA ASN A 216 -26.21 -23.55 -15.21
C ASN A 216 -24.85 -23.67 -14.48
N VAL A 217 -24.69 -23.19 -13.21
CA VAL A 217 -23.66 -22.21 -12.67
C VAL A 217 -23.50 -22.55 -11.07
N LYS A 218 -22.52 -22.25 -10.12
CA LYS A 218 -22.58 -22.79 -8.66
C LYS A 218 -22.28 -22.07 -7.25
N GLY A 219 -21.60 -20.95 -6.88
CA GLY A 219 -21.52 -20.41 -5.43
C GLY A 219 -20.80 -19.00 -5.14
N TYR A 220 -20.45 -18.36 -3.94
CA TYR A 220 -20.00 -16.88 -3.68
C TYR A 220 -18.94 -16.33 -2.53
N ILE A 221 -18.16 -15.13 -2.51
CA ILE A 221 -17.38 -14.04 -1.62
C ILE A 221 -17.82 -12.54 -1.95
N LEU A 222 -18.21 -11.46 -1.27
CA LEU A 222 -18.30 -10.94 0.06
C LEU A 222 -16.87 -11.04 0.67
N ASP A 223 -16.02 -10.12 1.14
CA ASP A 223 -15.46 -8.73 1.02
C ASP A 223 -16.12 -7.44 1.38
N SER A 224 -17.35 -7.17 1.03
CA SER A 224 -18.11 -6.19 1.76
C SER A 224 -19.40 -6.22 1.17
N ILE A 225 -20.00 -7.21 1.73
CA ILE A 225 -21.28 -6.92 2.21
C ILE A 225 -21.41 -5.53 2.77
N VAL A 226 -22.26 -4.81 2.09
CA VAL A 226 -22.93 -3.61 2.49
C VAL A 226 -24.39 -3.97 2.80
N GLY A 227 -24.92 -3.89 3.99
CA GLY A 227 -26.01 -4.83 4.36
C GLY A 227 -27.36 -4.58 3.70
N GLU A 228 -28.01 -5.42 2.85
CA GLU A 228 -29.46 -5.23 2.58
C GLU A 228 -30.18 -5.26 3.90
N SER A 229 -30.07 -6.32 4.69
CA SER A 229 -30.79 -6.40 5.95
C SER A 229 -29.86 -6.52 7.15
N PRO A 230 -30.06 -5.65 8.16
CA PRO A 230 -30.50 -4.26 8.04
C PRO A 230 -29.73 -3.44 6.98
N VAL A 231 -30.22 -2.23 6.63
CA VAL A 231 -29.73 -1.33 5.56
C VAL A 231 -28.73 -0.28 6.05
N LYS A 232 -27.61 -0.09 5.35
CA LYS A 232 -26.55 0.84 5.78
C LYS A 232 -26.81 2.31 5.50
N GLU A 233 -26.00 3.23 6.05
CA GLU A 233 -26.23 4.65 6.32
C GLU A 233 -25.07 5.78 6.18
N TRP A 234 -25.33 7.01 5.56
CA TRP A 234 -24.56 8.35 5.39
C TRP A 234 -25.13 9.79 5.99
N LEU A 235 -26.36 10.02 6.56
CA LEU A 235 -26.77 10.70 7.92
C LEU A 235 -27.22 10.06 9.44
N ASN A 236 -27.03 8.93 10.28
CA ASN A 236 -26.42 7.50 10.59
C ASN A 236 -25.00 6.63 10.10
N TRP A 237 -23.65 6.94 10.28
CA TRP A 237 -22.27 6.35 9.96
C TRP A 237 -21.20 6.35 11.13
N ASN A 238 -21.23 7.27 12.12
CA ASN A 238 -20.28 7.39 13.24
C ASN A 238 -20.78 6.69 14.57
N ILE A 239 -21.99 6.08 14.62
CA ILE A 239 -22.46 5.01 15.59
C ILE A 239 -21.32 3.99 15.37
N ASP A 240 -20.87 3.78 14.14
CA ASP A 240 -19.97 2.74 13.70
C ASP A 240 -18.47 2.86 13.88
N VAL A 241 -17.89 4.02 13.55
CA VAL A 241 -16.46 4.21 13.70
C VAL A 241 -16.11 4.05 15.18
N GLN A 242 -16.92 4.65 16.07
CA GLN A 242 -16.76 4.67 17.53
C GLN A 242 -16.44 3.35 18.21
N PRO A 243 -17.05 2.24 17.82
CA PRO A 243 -17.02 1.06 18.62
C PRO A 243 -16.50 -0.11 17.84
N ILE A 244 -15.73 0.18 16.79
CA ILE A 244 -14.38 -0.34 16.77
C ILE A 244 -13.33 0.76 17.02
N GLU A 245 -13.67 2.04 17.28
CA GLU A 245 -12.72 3.15 17.63
C GLU A 245 -12.26 3.08 19.06
N SER A 246 -13.15 2.74 20.00
CA SER A 246 -12.82 2.80 21.42
C SER A 246 -12.18 1.53 21.98
N LEU A 247 -12.13 0.35 21.36
CA LEU A 247 -12.12 -0.12 19.95
C LEU A 247 -10.65 0.06 19.70
N TYR A 248 -10.24 0.85 18.72
CA TYR A 248 -9.01 1.61 18.66
C TYR A 248 -8.70 2.55 19.85
N TYR A 249 -9.17 2.17 21.07
CA TYR A 249 -8.74 2.46 22.44
C TYR A 249 -8.63 1.32 23.52
N SER A 250 -8.76 -0.02 23.29
CA SER A 250 -7.90 -1.13 23.87
C SER A 250 -7.31 -2.43 23.02
N LEU A 251 -6.31 -2.75 22.04
CA LEU A 251 -5.08 -2.39 21.05
C LEU A 251 -3.58 -1.65 21.24
N CYS A 252 -3.28 -0.38 21.65
CA CYS A 252 -2.30 0.31 22.56
C CYS A 252 -2.10 -0.18 24.03
N ASP A 253 -2.91 0.27 25.01
CA ASP A 253 -3.00 -0.01 26.47
C ASP A 253 -2.33 -1.29 27.08
N LYS A 254 -1.98 -2.34 26.32
CA LYS A 254 -1.41 -3.63 26.76
C LYS A 254 0.07 -3.78 26.42
N ASP A 255 0.61 -3.04 25.46
CA ASP A 255 2.03 -3.17 25.07
C ASP A 255 3.00 -2.61 26.13
N PRO A 256 4.28 -2.92 25.94
CA PRO A 256 5.37 -2.06 26.40
C PRO A 256 5.44 -0.61 25.85
N LEU A 257 4.94 -0.29 24.64
CA LEU A 257 5.30 0.91 23.85
C LEU A 257 4.35 2.12 23.95
N CYS A 258 3.46 2.43 22.98
CA CYS A 258 2.54 3.60 23.02
C CYS A 258 1.78 3.76 24.38
N ALA A 259 1.66 2.73 25.21
CA ALA A 259 0.98 2.71 26.50
C ALA A 259 1.91 3.20 27.64
N SER A 260 3.22 3.21 27.40
CA SER A 260 4.18 3.94 28.23
C SER A 260 4.16 5.46 27.96
N LYS A 261 3.27 5.95 27.07
CA LYS A 261 3.44 7.20 26.30
C LYS A 261 2.15 8.02 26.16
N ILE A 262 1.20 7.51 25.39
CA ILE A 262 -0.22 7.84 25.44
C ILE A 262 -0.80 7.45 26.81
N GLY A 263 -0.24 6.41 27.42
CA GLY A 263 -0.72 5.86 28.68
C GLY A 263 -1.63 4.64 28.47
N PRO A 264 -2.05 3.99 29.57
CA PRO A 264 -2.88 2.78 29.56
C PRO A 264 -4.39 3.06 29.38
N ASP A 265 -4.75 4.19 28.78
CA ASP A 265 -6.09 4.45 28.21
C ASP A 265 -5.91 5.49 27.10
N ALA A 266 -5.70 4.98 25.90
CA ALA A 266 -5.42 5.83 24.78
C ALA A 266 -6.64 6.66 24.31
N LYS A 267 -7.90 6.24 24.59
CA LYS A 267 -9.07 7.07 24.19
C LYS A 267 -9.05 8.33 24.98
N MET A 268 -8.81 8.16 26.26
CA MET A 268 -8.80 9.23 27.22
C MET A 268 -7.64 10.20 26.92
N PHE A 269 -6.51 9.74 26.40
CA PHE A 269 -5.46 10.64 25.88
C PHE A 269 -5.93 11.44 24.66
N ALA A 270 -6.40 10.78 23.60
CA ALA A 270 -6.85 11.43 22.37
C ALA A 270 -7.99 12.44 22.63
N THR A 271 -8.96 12.03 23.45
CA THR A 271 -10.10 12.85 23.85
C THR A 271 -9.66 14.07 24.68
N ARG A 272 -8.65 13.93 25.54
CA ARG A 272 -8.08 15.05 26.33
C ARG A 272 -7.33 16.03 25.45
N LEU A 273 -6.51 15.55 24.52
CA LEU A 273 -5.80 16.38 23.55
C LEU A 273 -6.77 17.26 22.77
N TYR A 274 -7.80 16.66 22.18
CA TYR A 274 -8.78 17.38 21.37
C TYR A 274 -9.50 18.44 22.19
N ALA A 275 -9.85 18.08 23.43
CA ALA A 275 -10.42 19.00 24.40
C ALA A 275 -9.46 20.11 24.90
N LYS A 276 -8.14 20.03 24.64
CA LYS A 276 -7.18 21.13 24.80
C LYS A 276 -7.07 21.97 23.52
N LEU A 277 -6.88 21.34 22.35
CA LEU A 277 -6.83 21.99 21.03
C LEU A 277 -8.02 22.92 20.78
N ASP A 278 -9.23 22.45 21.09
CA ASP A 278 -10.47 23.20 20.93
C ASP A 278 -10.62 24.38 21.94
N LYS A 279 -9.70 24.55 22.90
CA LYS A 279 -9.83 25.50 24.02
C LYS A 279 -8.62 26.40 24.30
N MET A 280 -7.44 26.06 23.80
CA MET A 280 -6.19 26.77 24.10
C MET A 280 -5.65 27.43 22.83
N ASP A 281 -5.43 28.75 22.83
CA ASP A 281 -4.95 29.49 21.65
C ASP A 281 -3.41 29.40 21.47
N THR A 282 -2.91 28.17 21.41
CA THR A 282 -1.50 27.86 21.19
C THR A 282 -1.08 28.12 19.74
N PRO A 283 0.23 28.17 19.41
CA PRO A 283 0.67 28.26 18.02
C PRO A 283 0.08 27.12 17.15
N CYS A 284 0.03 25.90 17.67
CA CYS A 284 -0.55 24.72 17.01
C CYS A 284 -2.04 24.88 16.74
N ALA A 285 -2.79 25.24 17.78
CA ALA A 285 -4.22 25.47 17.67
C ALA A 285 -4.55 26.70 16.81
N ARG A 286 -3.58 27.57 16.53
CA ARG A 286 -3.71 28.66 15.55
C ARG A 286 -3.34 28.26 14.13
N ALA A 287 -2.39 27.34 13.94
CA ALA A 287 -2.02 26.86 12.61
C ALA A 287 -2.99 25.82 12.04
N LEU A 288 -3.61 24.99 12.89
CA LEU A 288 -4.71 24.10 12.52
C LEU A 288 -6.08 24.82 12.36
N LYS A 289 -6.11 26.15 12.27
CA LYS A 289 -7.33 26.91 11.92
C LYS A 289 -7.43 27.07 10.41
N MET A 290 -7.84 26.02 9.74
CA MET A 290 -8.18 26.02 8.32
C MET A 290 -9.59 26.57 8.08
N PRO A 291 -9.90 27.16 6.90
CA PRO A 291 -11.19 27.82 6.65
C PRO A 291 -12.42 26.91 6.80
N ASP A 292 -12.26 25.63 6.48
CA ASP A 292 -13.35 24.67 6.26
C ASP A 292 -13.63 23.76 7.48
N TYR A 293 -12.95 24.04 8.61
CA TYR A 293 -12.99 23.24 9.82
C TYR A 293 -13.42 24.06 11.03
N ASP A 294 -14.52 23.66 11.67
CA ASP A 294 -15.10 24.33 12.84
C ASP A 294 -14.12 24.47 14.02
N ARG A 295 -13.15 23.54 14.16
CA ARG A 295 -12.24 23.46 15.31
C ARG A 295 -10.85 22.91 14.91
N PRO A 296 -9.77 23.30 15.62
CA PRO A 296 -8.43 22.74 15.40
C PRO A 296 -8.34 21.21 15.55
N SER A 297 -9.16 20.59 16.41
CA SER A 297 -9.19 19.13 16.49
C SER A 297 -9.98 18.46 15.37
N ASP A 298 -10.72 19.17 14.52
CA ASP A 298 -11.39 18.57 13.35
C ASP A 298 -10.40 18.32 12.21
N VAL A 299 -9.47 19.24 11.92
CA VAL A 299 -8.34 18.97 10.98
C VAL A 299 -7.54 17.76 11.47
N LEU A 300 -7.27 17.72 12.78
CA LEU A 300 -6.55 16.60 13.36
C LEU A 300 -7.36 15.32 13.25
N ALA A 301 -8.63 15.32 13.69
CA ALA A 301 -9.53 14.18 13.60
C ALA A 301 -9.64 13.64 12.18
N PHE A 302 -9.63 14.52 11.17
CA PHE A 302 -9.72 14.22 9.76
C PHE A 302 -8.47 13.53 9.24
N LEU A 303 -7.26 14.05 9.51
CA LEU A 303 -5.99 13.39 9.18
C LEU A 303 -5.83 12.06 9.92
N ILE A 304 -6.25 12.03 11.18
CA ILE A 304 -6.31 10.84 12.02
C ILE A 304 -7.22 9.80 11.38
N SER A 305 -8.38 10.25 10.93
CA SER A 305 -9.25 9.48 10.07
C SER A 305 -8.74 9.35 8.62
N GLY A 306 -7.65 9.97 8.16
CA GLY A 306 -7.40 10.24 6.71
C GLY A 306 -6.04 9.78 6.17
N PHE A 307 -5.06 9.52 7.01
CA PHE A 307 -4.01 8.55 6.66
C PHE A 307 -4.60 7.15 6.47
N ALA A 308 -5.81 6.96 6.93
CA ALA A 308 -6.09 5.80 7.69
C ALA A 308 -6.82 4.71 6.91
N GLN A 309 -6.83 4.71 5.56
CA GLN A 309 -7.46 3.68 4.68
C GLN A 309 -6.41 2.77 4.05
N SER A 310 -5.35 3.43 3.59
CA SER A 310 -4.09 2.91 3.04
C SER A 310 -3.43 1.90 3.97
N ASN A 311 -3.30 0.66 3.55
CA ASN A 311 -2.78 -0.38 4.42
C ASN A 311 -1.26 -0.39 4.58
N THR A 312 -0.67 0.80 4.50
CA THR A 312 0.74 1.12 4.66
C THR A 312 0.93 2.42 5.45
N LYS A 313 0.06 3.43 5.29
CA LYS A 313 -0.03 4.64 6.17
C LYS A 313 -0.41 4.31 7.60
N ARG A 314 -0.67 3.03 7.83
CA ARG A 314 -0.91 2.41 9.11
C ARG A 314 0.35 2.42 9.91
N ASN A 315 0.60 3.49 10.61
CA ASN A 315 1.21 3.33 11.92
C ASN A 315 0.80 4.44 12.92
N MET A 316 0.11 5.47 12.46
CA MET A 316 0.65 6.82 12.56
C MET A 316 -0.02 7.76 13.56
N ILE A 317 -0.90 7.29 14.46
CA ILE A 317 -1.75 8.20 15.27
C ILE A 317 -1.32 8.54 16.67
N PRO A 318 -0.94 7.59 17.55
CA PRO A 318 -0.49 7.94 18.88
C PRO A 318 0.32 9.24 19.00
N ALA A 319 1.19 9.65 18.08
CA ALA A 319 1.76 11.00 18.01
C ALA A 319 1.19 12.00 17.02
N ILE A 320 0.37 11.67 16.01
CA ILE A 320 -0.57 12.69 15.54
C ILE A 320 -1.35 13.24 16.76
N LEU A 321 -1.62 12.38 17.76
CA LEU A 321 -2.07 12.81 19.07
C LEU A 321 -0.95 13.42 19.93
N PHE A 322 0.07 12.67 20.32
CA PHE A 322 1.09 13.05 21.30
C PHE A 322 2.03 14.16 20.85
N ARG A 323 2.48 14.21 19.58
CA ARG A 323 3.18 15.41 19.09
C ARG A 323 2.30 16.62 19.27
N MET A 324 1.04 16.51 18.86
CA MET A 324 0.10 17.61 19.03
C MET A 324 -0.18 17.89 20.51
N GLN A 325 -0.05 16.90 21.39
CA GLN A 325 -0.13 17.07 22.84
C GLN A 325 1.07 17.84 23.38
N LYS A 326 2.28 17.54 22.90
CA LYS A 326 3.49 18.31 23.17
C LYS A 326 3.37 19.71 22.61
N CYS A 327 3.10 19.87 21.32
CA CYS A 327 2.77 21.12 20.62
C CYS A 327 1.86 22.04 21.45
N VAL A 328 0.79 21.49 22.02
CA VAL A 328 -0.20 22.24 22.84
C VAL A 328 0.28 22.54 24.27
N ASP A 329 1.17 21.74 24.83
CA ASP A 329 1.76 21.97 26.16
C ASP A 329 3.06 22.81 26.11
N HIS A 330 3.82 22.74 25.01
CA HIS A 330 5.05 23.48 24.68
C HIS A 330 5.30 23.45 23.16
N TYR A 331 5.44 24.62 22.52
CA TYR A 331 5.74 24.71 21.08
C TYR A 331 7.24 24.60 20.83
N ASP A 332 7.75 23.37 20.85
CA ASP A 332 9.12 23.01 20.47
C ASP A 332 9.30 23.03 18.94
N GLU A 333 10.52 22.77 18.45
CA GLU A 333 10.79 22.64 17.01
C GLU A 333 10.11 21.38 16.44
N ALA A 334 9.86 20.38 17.29
CA ALA A 334 9.01 19.23 17.01
C ALA A 334 7.65 19.69 16.48
N ALA A 335 6.92 20.38 17.34
CA ALA A 335 5.64 20.97 17.06
C ALA A 335 5.62 21.82 15.78
N GLN A 336 6.73 22.50 15.48
CA GLN A 336 6.82 23.46 14.37
C GLN A 336 6.77 22.80 12.99
N PHE A 337 7.61 21.81 12.68
CA PHE A 337 7.64 21.28 11.30
C PHE A 337 6.52 20.23 11.09
N LEU A 338 6.01 19.56 12.14
CA LEU A 338 4.68 18.92 12.15
C LEU A 338 3.60 19.85 11.59
N ILE A 339 3.50 21.04 12.18
CA ILE A 339 2.55 22.04 11.74
C ILE A 339 2.91 22.58 10.34
N LYS A 340 4.19 22.82 10.04
CA LYS A 340 4.66 23.31 8.73
C LYS A 340 4.26 22.36 7.60
N ALA A 341 4.31 21.06 7.83
CA ALA A 341 4.01 20.11 6.79
C ALA A 341 2.49 19.86 6.65
N LEU A 342 1.75 19.79 7.76
CA LEU A 342 0.28 19.72 7.72
C LEU A 342 -0.40 20.97 7.12
N VAL A 343 0.30 22.10 7.05
CA VAL A 343 -0.30 23.41 6.72
C VAL A 343 0.44 24.16 5.59
N GLY A 344 1.61 23.70 5.15
CA GLY A 344 2.54 24.48 4.32
C GLY A 344 3.16 23.78 3.11
N GLY A 345 2.66 22.59 2.73
CA GLY A 345 2.97 21.97 1.44
C GLY A 345 1.88 22.26 0.40
N ASN A 346 2.27 22.50 -0.86
CA ASN A 346 1.35 22.58 -2.00
C ASN A 346 0.95 21.17 -2.51
N ASP A 347 0.89 20.17 -1.63
CA ASP A 347 0.74 18.76 -1.98
C ASP A 347 -0.63 18.26 -1.50
N GLU A 348 -1.58 18.22 -2.42
CA GLU A 348 -3.01 17.91 -2.17
C GLU A 348 -3.20 16.52 -1.53
N LYS A 349 -2.20 15.64 -1.64
CA LYS A 349 -2.15 14.28 -1.09
C LYS A 349 -2.15 14.19 0.45
N LEU A 350 -1.86 15.30 1.15
CA LEU A 350 -1.59 15.27 2.60
C LEU A 350 -2.84 15.45 3.46
N LEU A 351 -3.71 16.37 3.03
CA LEU A 351 -5.13 16.37 3.38
C LEU A 351 -5.90 15.64 2.27
N GLY A 352 -5.29 14.56 1.74
CA GLY A 352 -5.59 13.86 0.49
C GLY A 352 -5.75 12.37 0.71
N ALA A 353 -6.65 12.01 1.61
CA ALA A 353 -6.78 10.65 2.10
C ALA A 353 -7.14 9.59 1.05
N GLY A 354 -6.92 8.33 1.45
CA GLY A 354 -7.70 7.20 0.97
C GLY A 354 -7.07 6.32 -0.09
N ASN A 355 -6.94 6.82 -1.31
CA ASN A 355 -6.72 5.98 -2.49
C ASN A 355 -5.24 5.71 -2.78
N ASP A 356 -4.64 4.76 -2.04
CA ASP A 356 -3.36 4.12 -2.42
C ASP A 356 -3.49 3.15 -3.60
N ALA A 357 -4.73 2.97 -4.05
CA ALA A 357 -5.03 2.56 -5.39
C ALA A 357 -6.14 3.48 -5.92
N LEU A 358 -5.74 4.33 -6.86
CA LEU A 358 -6.43 4.51 -8.13
C LEU A 358 -7.81 5.14 -8.13
N ALA A 359 -7.76 6.44 -7.90
CA ALA A 359 -8.19 7.33 -8.98
C ALA A 359 -7.39 7.06 -10.28
N THR A 360 -8.07 6.82 -11.39
CA THR A 360 -7.49 6.81 -12.75
C THR A 360 -8.10 7.95 -13.59
N THR A 361 -7.82 8.03 -14.90
CA THR A 361 -8.39 9.07 -15.78
C THR A 361 -9.77 8.76 -16.39
N GLU A 362 -10.28 7.54 -16.25
CA GLU A 362 -11.60 7.14 -16.75
C GLU A 362 -12.75 7.31 -15.70
N ASP A 363 -12.38 7.72 -14.48
CA ASP A 363 -13.19 7.92 -13.28
C ASP A 363 -14.01 9.23 -13.45
N ASP A 364 -15.35 9.21 -13.55
CA ASP A 364 -16.22 10.36 -14.00
C ASP A 364 -17.01 11.23 -12.98
N ASP A 365 -16.91 11.08 -11.67
CA ASP A 365 -17.71 11.83 -10.69
C ASP A 365 -19.26 11.74 -10.64
N LEU A 366 -20.04 11.31 -11.63
CA LEU A 366 -21.52 11.53 -11.60
C LEU A 366 -22.42 10.34 -11.40
N LEU A 367 -21.90 9.21 -11.83
CA LEU A 367 -22.31 7.94 -11.26
C LEU A 367 -21.98 7.97 -9.74
N TYR A 368 -20.97 8.76 -9.32
CA TYR A 368 -20.45 9.14 -7.99
C TYR A 368 -21.24 10.14 -7.18
N HIS A 369 -22.22 10.85 -7.76
CA HIS A 369 -23.32 11.37 -6.94
C HIS A 369 -24.70 10.74 -7.16
N ASN A 370 -24.86 9.75 -8.05
CA ASN A 370 -26.18 9.13 -8.33
C ASN A 370 -26.72 8.24 -7.21
N ILE A 371 -25.90 7.60 -6.42
CA ILE A 371 -26.36 6.36 -5.78
C ILE A 371 -26.87 6.57 -4.38
N ILE A 372 -26.01 7.06 -3.48
CA ILE A 372 -26.39 7.51 -2.15
C ILE A 372 -27.58 8.43 -2.26
N THR A 373 -27.62 9.23 -3.29
CA THR A 373 -28.70 10.16 -3.41
C THR A 373 -30.05 9.49 -3.74
N ASN A 374 -30.12 8.20 -4.08
CA ASN A 374 -31.29 7.55 -4.63
C ASN A 374 -32.00 6.50 -3.80
N GLU A 375 -31.56 5.25 -3.85
CA GLU A 375 -31.50 4.47 -2.65
C GLU A 375 -30.38 5.11 -1.77
N LEU A 376 -29.26 4.54 -1.39
CA LEU A 376 -28.24 4.95 -0.38
C LEU A 376 -28.06 6.38 0.33
N TYR A 377 -29.01 7.21 0.75
CA TYR A 377 -28.84 8.27 1.82
C TYR A 377 -29.98 8.16 2.84
N ALA A 378 -30.21 8.99 3.83
CA ALA A 378 -31.27 8.67 4.81
C ALA A 378 -32.70 8.50 4.19
N THR A 379 -33.47 7.42 4.47
CA THR A 379 -34.86 7.30 3.91
C THR A 379 -35.69 8.52 4.27
N VAL A 380 -35.55 9.00 5.50
CA VAL A 380 -35.86 10.36 5.95
C VAL A 380 -34.55 11.00 6.45
N LEU A 381 -34.19 12.18 5.95
CA LEU A 381 -32.99 12.93 6.35
C LEU A 381 -33.08 13.37 7.83
N PRO A 382 -32.19 12.91 8.71
CA PRO A 382 -32.05 13.49 10.04
C PRO A 382 -31.25 14.80 9.97
N ASP A 383 -31.30 15.53 11.07
CA ASP A 383 -30.78 16.88 11.20
C ASP A 383 -29.24 16.93 11.26
N PRO A 384 -28.53 17.66 10.37
CA PRO A 384 -27.06 17.66 10.29
C PRO A 384 -26.38 18.10 11.59
N GLU A 385 -26.99 19.02 12.35
CA GLU A 385 -26.44 19.50 13.61
C GLU A 385 -26.62 18.44 14.72
N ALA A 386 -27.75 17.72 14.74
CA ALA A 386 -27.92 16.54 15.60
C ALA A 386 -26.98 15.38 15.21
N VAL A 387 -26.67 15.25 13.93
CA VAL A 387 -25.74 14.30 13.33
C VAL A 387 -24.31 14.66 13.78
N ALA A 388 -23.74 15.80 13.38
CA ALA A 388 -22.41 16.29 13.81
C ALA A 388 -22.16 16.22 15.34
N LYS A 389 -23.18 16.52 16.15
CA LYS A 389 -23.12 16.51 17.61
C LYS A 389 -22.83 15.13 18.21
N LYS A 390 -23.17 14.05 17.50
CA LYS A 390 -22.80 12.68 17.86
C LYS A 390 -21.29 12.42 17.69
N PHE A 391 -20.65 13.12 16.75
CA PHE A 391 -19.27 12.85 16.34
C PHE A 391 -18.29 13.66 17.17
N ALA A 392 -18.70 14.84 17.63
CA ALA A 392 -17.87 15.77 18.39
C ALA A 392 -17.16 15.20 19.66
N ARG A 393 -17.47 13.97 20.08
CA ARG A 393 -16.81 13.23 21.18
C ARG A 393 -15.84 12.14 20.74
N GLN A 394 -15.92 11.76 19.48
CA GLN A 394 -15.07 10.79 18.81
C GLN A 394 -13.79 11.50 18.42
N THR A 395 -12.71 10.75 18.34
CA THR A 395 -11.39 11.28 18.05
C THR A 395 -11.02 11.11 16.59
N TRP A 396 -11.86 10.45 15.79
CA TRP A 396 -11.63 10.24 14.38
C TRP A 396 -12.95 10.51 13.69
N ARG A 397 -12.91 11.55 12.87
CA ARG A 397 -14.06 12.26 12.35
C ARG A 397 -13.59 12.91 11.09
N SER A 398 -14.45 12.97 10.10
CA SER A 398 -14.05 13.44 8.78
C SER A 398 -15.05 14.39 8.20
N SER A 399 -16.32 14.22 8.56
CA SER A 399 -17.33 15.23 8.40
C SER A 399 -17.18 16.27 9.50
N THR A 400 -16.74 17.46 9.10
CA THR A 400 -17.12 18.71 9.73
C THR A 400 -18.63 18.93 9.57
N LEU A 401 -19.24 19.91 10.26
CA LEU A 401 -20.65 20.22 10.02
C LEU A 401 -20.90 20.67 8.57
N ALA A 402 -19.93 21.35 7.95
CA ALA A 402 -19.99 21.81 6.57
C ALA A 402 -20.10 20.64 5.57
N LEU A 403 -19.27 19.60 5.72
CA LEU A 403 -19.31 18.42 4.85
C LEU A 403 -20.68 17.74 4.91
N ILE A 404 -21.19 17.42 6.11
CA ILE A 404 -22.53 16.83 6.30
C ILE A 404 -23.63 17.67 5.62
N GLN A 405 -23.49 19.00 5.64
CA GLN A 405 -24.45 19.92 5.01
C GLN A 405 -24.35 19.95 3.48
N GLN A 406 -23.14 19.87 2.89
CA GLN A 406 -22.93 19.75 1.44
C GLN A 406 -23.49 18.42 0.91
N ASP A 407 -23.15 17.35 1.61
CA ASP A 407 -23.50 15.96 1.36
C ASP A 407 -25.04 15.76 1.46
N ILE A 408 -25.71 16.44 2.42
CA ILE A 408 -27.17 16.64 2.44
C ILE A 408 -27.69 17.37 1.20
N ALA A 409 -27.02 18.45 0.81
CA ALA A 409 -27.53 19.35 -0.21
C ALA A 409 -27.53 18.68 -1.59
N GLU A 410 -26.50 17.89 -1.89
CA GLU A 410 -26.42 17.05 -3.09
C GLU A 410 -27.54 16.00 -3.12
N VAL A 411 -27.72 15.28 -2.02
CA VAL A 411 -28.81 14.31 -1.87
C VAL A 411 -30.18 14.98 -2.05
N CYS A 412 -30.35 16.20 -1.57
CA CYS A 412 -31.57 16.98 -1.80
C CYS A 412 -31.79 17.28 -3.28
N VAL A 413 -30.76 17.58 -4.07
CA VAL A 413 -30.86 17.84 -5.51
C VAL A 413 -31.25 16.57 -6.28
N TYR A 414 -30.50 15.50 -6.10
CA TYR A 414 -30.77 14.20 -6.73
C TYR A 414 -32.14 13.62 -6.37
N ARG A 415 -32.58 13.73 -5.11
CA ARG A 415 -33.95 13.30 -4.69
C ARG A 415 -35.03 14.24 -5.16
N GLY A 416 -34.71 15.41 -5.70
CA GLY A 416 -35.67 16.40 -6.19
C GLY A 416 -36.39 17.15 -5.07
N ASN A 417 -35.68 17.41 -3.97
CA ASN A 417 -36.09 18.21 -2.82
C ASN A 417 -37.42 17.73 -2.20
N LYS A 418 -37.57 16.39 -2.07
CA LYS A 418 -38.79 15.74 -1.53
C LYS A 418 -38.77 15.53 -0.01
N ASP A 419 -37.61 15.68 0.64
CA ASP A 419 -37.49 15.56 2.09
C ASP A 419 -37.72 16.93 2.76
N PRO A 420 -38.47 17.02 3.89
CA PRO A 420 -38.73 18.28 4.59
C PRO A 420 -37.48 19.07 5.06
N LEU A 421 -36.32 18.41 5.18
CA LEU A 421 -35.06 19.06 5.49
C LEU A 421 -34.54 19.88 4.29
N CYS A 422 -34.81 19.43 3.06
CA CYS A 422 -34.33 20.06 1.82
C CYS A 422 -34.95 21.43 1.57
N GLU A 423 -36.26 21.59 1.82
CA GLU A 423 -37.01 22.83 1.56
C GLU A 423 -36.45 24.05 2.32
N GLN A 424 -35.66 23.82 3.36
CA GLN A 424 -35.07 24.84 4.23
C GLN A 424 -33.58 25.12 3.95
N ARG A 425 -32.91 24.25 3.19
CA ARG A 425 -31.43 24.28 3.03
C ARG A 425 -30.96 24.41 1.57
N VAL A 426 -31.75 24.02 0.58
CA VAL A 426 -31.34 24.02 -0.84
C VAL A 426 -32.38 24.72 -1.72
N LYS A 427 -31.91 25.50 -2.71
CA LYS A 427 -32.81 26.02 -3.76
C LYS A 427 -33.33 24.85 -4.59
N ARG A 428 -34.65 24.71 -4.66
CA ARG A 428 -35.31 23.62 -5.40
C ARG A 428 -34.85 23.59 -6.86
N GLN A 429 -34.03 22.59 -7.18
CA GLN A 429 -33.50 22.39 -8.53
C GLN A 429 -34.56 21.91 -9.51
N LYS A 430 -34.29 22.13 -10.80
CA LYS A 430 -35.23 21.87 -11.90
C LYS A 430 -35.32 20.37 -12.24
N ASN A 431 -34.19 19.69 -12.25
CA ASN A 431 -34.09 18.28 -12.57
C ASN A 431 -33.62 17.52 -11.32
N SER A 432 -33.88 16.22 -11.27
CA SER A 432 -33.51 15.35 -10.16
C SER A 432 -33.36 13.94 -10.66
N PHE A 433 -32.22 13.30 -10.43
CA PHE A 433 -31.96 11.97 -10.96
C PHE A 433 -32.52 10.89 -10.01
N PHE A 434 -33.82 10.94 -9.66
CA PHE A 434 -34.40 10.10 -8.60
C PHE A 434 -35.07 8.78 -9.06
N TYR A 435 -34.93 7.71 -8.28
CA TYR A 435 -35.71 6.47 -8.32
C TYR A 435 -36.00 5.92 -6.91
N ALA A 436 -37.06 5.12 -6.81
CA ALA A 436 -37.45 4.46 -5.57
C ALA A 436 -36.85 3.05 -5.48
N HIS A 437 -36.65 2.61 -4.24
CA HIS A 437 -36.18 1.27 -3.92
C HIS A 437 -37.18 0.20 -4.40
N ASP A 438 -36.69 -1.01 -4.68
CA ASP A 438 -37.51 -2.13 -5.15
C ASP A 438 -37.76 -3.21 -4.07
N GLU A 439 -38.40 -4.32 -4.47
CA GLU A 439 -38.86 -5.43 -3.61
C GLU A 439 -37.74 -6.27 -2.96
N TYR A 440 -36.50 -5.90 -3.23
CA TYR A 440 -35.31 -6.58 -2.78
C TYR A 440 -34.47 -5.70 -1.84
N TRP A 441 -34.83 -4.44 -1.72
CA TRP A 441 -34.27 -3.56 -0.74
C TRP A 441 -34.56 -4.03 0.70
N ASN A 442 -33.65 -3.73 1.63
CA ASN A 442 -33.71 -4.11 3.04
C ASN A 442 -33.85 -5.62 3.33
N LYS A 443 -33.37 -6.46 2.41
CA LYS A 443 -33.79 -7.86 2.36
C LYS A 443 -32.74 -8.81 1.78
N THR A 444 -32.08 -9.49 2.70
CA THR A 444 -31.56 -10.87 2.56
C THR A 444 -32.28 -11.70 1.50
N ALA A 445 -31.59 -12.31 0.55
CA ALA A 445 -32.10 -13.51 -0.10
C ALA A 445 -31.38 -14.78 0.37
N ALA A 446 -31.71 -15.87 -0.30
CA ALA A 446 -31.40 -17.21 0.08
C ALA A 446 -30.03 -17.69 -0.40
N VAL A 447 -29.70 -18.90 0.02
CA VAL A 447 -28.93 -19.82 -0.80
C VAL A 447 -29.94 -20.67 -1.58
N PRO A 448 -30.15 -20.40 -2.88
CA PRO A 448 -30.89 -21.29 -3.78
C PRO A 448 -30.25 -22.69 -3.92
N LYS A 449 -30.45 -23.34 -5.08
CA LYS A 449 -30.44 -24.80 -5.18
C LYS A 449 -29.32 -25.44 -6.04
N GLY A 450 -28.22 -25.90 -5.41
CA GLY A 450 -27.01 -26.37 -6.13
C GLY A 450 -25.62 -26.08 -5.52
N ALA A 451 -25.41 -25.00 -4.76
CA ALA A 451 -24.22 -24.68 -3.93
C ALA A 451 -24.35 -23.32 -3.17
N SER A 452 -23.40 -22.36 -3.24
CA SER A 452 -22.80 -21.77 -2.00
C SER A 452 -22.18 -20.32 -2.06
N VAL A 453 -21.29 -19.87 -1.16
CA VAL A 453 -21.38 -18.52 -0.50
C VAL A 453 -20.31 -18.16 0.61
N LEU A 454 -19.05 -18.57 0.48
CA LEU A 454 -17.88 -18.22 1.32
C LEU A 454 -17.63 -16.71 1.46
N MET A 455 -17.99 -16.15 2.60
CA MET A 455 -18.31 -14.75 2.87
C MET A 455 -17.22 -13.62 2.96
N LEU A 456 -15.86 -13.69 2.92
CA LEU A 456 -14.69 -13.01 3.67
C LEU A 456 -14.47 -11.55 4.24
N SER A 457 -14.01 -11.32 5.54
CA SER A 457 -13.86 -10.12 6.53
C SER A 457 -12.58 -9.31 7.09
N GLY A 458 -12.83 -8.25 7.89
CA GLY A 458 -11.88 -7.27 8.45
C GLY A 458 -11.38 -7.34 9.90
N ALA A 459 -11.59 -6.25 10.65
CA ALA A 459 -11.04 -6.00 11.97
C ALA A 459 -11.01 -4.57 12.46
N LEU A 460 -10.75 -3.73 11.49
CA LEU A 460 -10.53 -2.30 11.48
C LEU A 460 -10.98 -2.01 10.07
N ASP A 461 -11.92 -1.09 9.77
CA ASP A 461 -12.02 -0.59 8.38
C ASP A 461 -12.83 0.80 8.13
N THR A 462 -12.61 1.96 7.32
CA THR A 462 -13.42 3.20 6.72
C THR A 462 -13.65 3.29 5.18
N GLN A 463 -14.84 3.05 4.57
CA GLN A 463 -15.21 2.27 3.33
C GLN A 463 -15.93 0.91 3.59
N THR A 464 -15.45 -0.32 3.27
CA THR A 464 -15.86 -1.81 3.46
C THR A 464 -15.78 -2.74 4.80
N THR A 465 -16.69 -3.66 5.19
CA THR A 465 -17.31 -3.66 6.56
C THR A 465 -17.66 -4.99 7.52
N THR A 466 -17.04 -5.73 9.68
CA THR A 466 -17.49 -6.39 11.04
C THR A 466 -18.74 -7.29 11.30
N VAL A 467 -19.40 -7.07 12.46
CA VAL A 467 -20.66 -7.51 13.04
C VAL A 467 -21.75 -7.67 12.03
N TYR A 468 -21.77 -6.69 11.16
CA TYR A 468 -22.81 -6.55 10.24
C TYR A 468 -22.84 -7.84 9.38
N ALA A 469 -21.74 -8.60 9.23
CA ALA A 469 -21.71 -9.90 8.56
C ALA A 469 -22.48 -11.06 9.20
N VAL A 470 -22.49 -11.24 10.53
CA VAL A 470 -23.42 -12.17 11.22
C VAL A 470 -24.77 -11.51 11.42
N ALA A 471 -24.80 -10.18 11.50
CA ALA A 471 -26.03 -9.45 11.33
C ALA A 471 -26.54 -9.51 9.88
N GLU A 472 -25.93 -10.37 9.04
CA GLU A 472 -26.81 -11.39 8.49
C GLU A 472 -26.54 -12.90 8.60
N GLU A 473 -25.46 -13.59 9.03
CA GLU A 473 -25.54 -15.06 9.41
C GLU A 473 -26.88 -15.52 9.94
N ALA A 474 -27.46 -14.69 10.80
CA ALA A 474 -28.78 -14.91 11.30
C ALA A 474 -29.85 -15.09 10.19
N ASN A 475 -29.93 -14.18 9.23
CA ASN A 475 -31.06 -13.94 8.34
C ASN A 475 -31.20 -14.94 7.16
N MET A 476 -30.16 -15.60 6.63
CA MET A 476 -30.32 -16.27 5.33
C MET A 476 -31.23 -17.47 5.43
N ALA A 477 -32.04 -17.60 4.40
CA ALA A 477 -32.57 -18.87 3.97
C ALA A 477 -31.45 -19.74 3.37
N GLY A 478 -30.68 -20.43 4.22
CA GLY A 478 -29.60 -21.32 3.79
C GLY A 478 -29.13 -22.29 4.86
N GLY A 479 -29.11 -23.58 4.52
CA GLY A 479 -28.22 -24.56 5.16
C GLY A 479 -26.98 -24.84 4.32
N ASN A 480 -26.99 -24.40 3.05
CA ASN A 480 -25.75 -24.14 2.34
C ASN A 480 -25.19 -22.79 2.85
N LYS A 481 -24.86 -22.68 4.16
CA LYS A 481 -24.56 -21.47 4.93
C LYS A 481 -23.45 -21.55 6.04
N LEU A 482 -22.41 -20.67 6.15
CA LEU A 482 -21.42 -20.36 7.24
C LEU A 482 -20.43 -19.12 6.88
N LEU A 483 -19.81 -18.34 7.84
CA LEU A 483 -18.91 -17.12 7.78
C LEU A 483 -17.58 -17.19 8.62
N LEU A 484 -16.40 -17.42 8.04
CA LEU A 484 -14.98 -17.25 8.48
C LEU A 484 -14.58 -16.05 9.43
N GLN A 485 -14.98 -15.94 10.71
CA GLN A 485 -14.59 -14.93 11.79
C GLN A 485 -13.32 -15.07 12.73
N PHE A 486 -12.95 -14.07 13.61
CA PHE A 486 -11.50 -13.71 13.92
C PHE A 486 -10.82 -12.90 15.15
N PRO A 487 -11.42 -12.34 16.23
CA PRO A 487 -11.09 -11.05 17.01
C PRO A 487 -9.79 -10.13 16.87
N PHE A 488 -9.78 -8.90 16.23
CA PHE A 488 -8.91 -7.67 15.86
C PHE A 488 -7.92 -7.34 14.58
N GLY A 489 -8.29 -6.58 13.47
CA GLY A 489 -7.79 -6.72 11.99
C GLY A 489 -7.89 -5.68 10.73
N GLY A 490 -8.64 -5.86 9.58
CA GLY A 490 -8.53 -4.95 8.33
C GLY A 490 -9.30 -4.93 6.89
N HIS A 491 -9.06 -3.92 5.98
CA HIS A 491 -9.34 -3.78 4.49
C HIS A 491 -8.24 -4.40 3.68
N SER A 492 -8.44 -4.46 2.38
CA SER A 492 -7.54 -4.97 1.30
C SER A 492 -6.91 -6.30 2.04
N ILE A 493 -7.64 -7.23 2.73
CA ILE A 493 -7.15 -8.60 3.16
C ILE A 493 -6.35 -9.18 2.02
N VAL A 494 -6.98 -9.25 0.85
CA VAL A 494 -6.60 -10.24 -0.13
C VAL A 494 -5.38 -9.69 -0.91
N ASP A 495 -4.84 -8.49 -0.58
CA ASP A 495 -3.43 -8.05 -0.83
C ASP A 495 -2.70 -7.36 0.33
N THR A 496 -3.34 -7.07 1.45
CA THR A 496 -2.81 -6.38 2.64
C THR A 496 -3.31 -6.92 3.99
N THR A 497 -3.98 -8.08 4.03
CA THR A 497 -3.26 -9.15 4.73
C THR A 497 -2.25 -9.68 3.76
N PRO A 498 -0.97 -9.55 4.09
CA PRO A 498 0.00 -10.48 3.53
C PRO A 498 0.26 -11.81 4.33
N THR A 499 1.03 -12.79 3.82
CA THR A 499 1.64 -14.03 4.42
C THR A 499 3.15 -13.98 4.72
N LYS A 500 3.54 -14.25 5.97
CA LYS A 500 4.91 -14.43 6.39
C LYS A 500 5.44 -15.58 5.60
N ASN A 501 6.42 -15.20 4.82
CA ASN A 501 7.39 -16.00 4.17
C ASN A 501 6.88 -16.62 2.88
N GLU A 502 5.75 -16.14 2.37
CA GLU A 502 5.07 -16.88 1.33
C GLU A 502 4.56 -16.06 0.15
N GLY A 503 4.12 -14.76 0.21
CA GLY A 503 4.65 -13.72 -0.72
C GLY A 503 4.13 -12.63 -1.70
N LYS A 504 3.02 -12.65 -2.42
CA LYS A 504 2.00 -13.66 -2.37
C LYS A 504 1.26 -13.58 -1.01
N MET A 505 0.84 -12.38 -0.63
CA MET A 505 0.00 -11.84 0.47
C MET A 505 -0.69 -12.82 1.49
N CYS A 506 -1.78 -12.56 2.26
CA CYS A 506 -2.65 -13.54 2.96
C CYS A 506 -4.12 -13.36 2.48
N GLY A 507 -4.46 -12.76 1.34
CA GLY A 507 -3.70 -12.45 0.13
C GLY A 507 -4.28 -13.17 -1.07
N GLN A 508 -3.44 -13.94 -1.86
CA GLN A 508 -3.53 -15.01 -2.98
C GLN A 508 -3.75 -16.77 -3.01
N VAL A 509 -4.39 -17.89 -2.31
CA VAL A 509 -5.02 -18.57 -0.95
C VAL A 509 -6.47 -18.39 -0.26
N ILE A 510 -7.36 -19.41 -0.30
CA ILE A 510 -8.86 -19.59 -0.18
C ILE A 510 -9.78 -20.32 -1.32
N PHE A 511 -10.37 -20.00 -2.56
CA PHE A 511 -10.21 -20.26 -4.13
C PHE A 511 -10.17 -21.56 -4.99
N ASN A 512 -8.98 -21.82 -5.55
CA ASN A 512 -8.61 -22.56 -6.75
C ASN A 512 -8.84 -24.10 -6.82
N SER A 513 -9.57 -24.60 -5.83
CA SER A 513 -10.28 -25.85 -5.75
C SER A 513 -11.63 -25.83 -5.05
N TYR A 514 -12.33 -24.75 -4.64
CA TYR A 514 -13.83 -24.70 -4.77
C TYR A 514 -14.22 -24.49 -6.23
N LEU A 515 -13.21 -24.66 -7.03
CA LEU A 515 -12.94 -24.94 -8.39
C LEU A 515 -12.97 -26.48 -8.67
N GLN A 516 -13.02 -27.45 -7.70
CA GLN A 516 -12.88 -28.91 -7.98
C GLN A 516 -13.51 -30.26 -7.25
N VAL A 517 -14.68 -30.82 -6.73
CA VAL A 517 -16.18 -30.71 -6.42
C VAL A 517 -17.21 -30.87 -7.55
N ASN A 518 -18.29 -30.13 -7.38
CA ASN A 518 -19.67 -30.38 -7.81
C ASN A 518 -20.45 -31.50 -6.78
N GLY A 519 -20.14 -30.70 -5.61
CA GLY A 519 -20.18 -29.24 -5.22
C GLY A 519 -20.38 -28.98 -3.69
N ASP A 520 -19.37 -28.48 -2.90
CA ASP A 520 -19.40 -28.40 -1.41
C ASP A 520 -18.23 -27.63 -0.72
N LEU A 521 -18.31 -27.35 0.60
CA LEU A 521 -17.24 -26.82 1.50
C LEU A 521 -16.79 -27.68 2.68
N SER A 522 -17.09 -28.97 2.70
CA SER A 522 -16.61 -29.88 3.75
C SER A 522 -15.10 -30.14 3.64
N LYS A 523 -14.36 -29.14 3.14
CA LYS A 523 -13.19 -29.25 2.29
C LYS A 523 -12.32 -27.96 2.21
N ILE A 524 -12.38 -27.03 3.14
CA ILE A 524 -11.78 -25.69 2.93
C ILE A 524 -10.42 -25.58 3.65
N ASP A 525 -9.30 -25.03 3.14
CA ASP A 525 -7.96 -25.19 3.77
C ASP A 525 -7.42 -24.07 4.67
N THR A 526 -7.58 -24.31 5.97
CA THR A 526 -7.36 -23.46 7.13
C THR A 526 -5.93 -22.94 7.37
N ARG A 527 -5.07 -22.79 6.37
CA ARG A 527 -3.64 -22.68 6.66
C ARG A 527 -3.05 -21.28 6.79
N CYS A 528 -3.84 -20.21 6.99
CA CYS A 528 -3.46 -18.91 7.63
C CYS A 528 -4.43 -18.50 8.75
N VAL A 529 -4.99 -19.48 9.47
CA VAL A 529 -5.98 -19.30 10.58
C VAL A 529 -5.76 -18.77 12.13
N LYS A 530 -4.06 -18.69 13.72
CA LYS A 530 -2.66 -18.82 14.16
C LYS A 530 -1.48 -18.50 13.20
N ARG A 531 -1.42 -17.39 12.47
CA ARG A 531 -0.40 -17.09 11.46
C ARG A 531 -0.15 -15.60 11.24
N ILE A 532 -1.13 -14.73 11.09
CA ILE A 532 -1.02 -13.46 10.34
C ILE A 532 -0.21 -12.36 11.04
N VAL A 533 -0.48 -11.07 10.78
CA VAL A 533 0.45 -10.00 11.11
C VAL A 533 -0.12 -8.67 11.43
N PRO A 534 0.35 -7.92 12.41
CA PRO A 534 -0.15 -6.63 12.79
C PRO A 534 -0.41 -5.46 11.88
N LEU A 535 -1.39 -4.67 12.35
CA LEU A 535 -1.07 -3.41 13.01
C LEU A 535 -0.50 -3.58 14.39
N ASP A 536 0.58 -2.84 14.68
CA ASP A 536 1.24 -2.80 15.95
C ASP A 536 1.82 -1.44 16.51
N PHE A 537 2.11 -0.33 15.78
CA PHE A 537 2.91 0.89 16.16
C PHE A 537 4.50 0.95 16.20
N ASN A 538 5.42 0.55 15.28
CA ASN A 538 6.94 0.66 15.45
C ASN A 538 7.86 0.69 14.20
N THR A 539 7.45 0.36 12.97
CA THR A 539 8.31 -0.14 11.86
C THR A 539 7.85 0.18 10.33
N ILE A 540 8.10 1.22 9.32
CA ILE A 540 7.38 1.93 7.97
C ILE A 540 7.29 1.52 6.36
N LEU A 541 6.29 0.79 5.83
CA LEU A 541 5.99 0.34 4.43
C LEU A 541 5.12 1.35 3.71
N ASP A 542 4.77 2.43 4.38
CA ASP A 542 4.74 3.74 3.78
C ASP A 542 5.77 4.57 4.55
N THR A 543 7.04 4.62 4.09
CA THR A 543 7.96 5.70 4.50
C THR A 543 7.75 6.97 3.65
N TYR A 544 6.75 7.12 2.78
CA TYR A 544 6.42 8.33 1.98
C TYR A 544 5.51 9.41 2.63
N MET A 545 4.42 9.05 3.31
CA MET A 545 3.37 9.92 3.92
C MET A 545 3.46 10.40 5.38
N ALA A 546 4.25 9.84 6.29
CA ALA A 546 5.66 9.60 6.07
C ALA A 546 6.34 10.69 5.17
N ARG A 547 7.57 10.51 4.66
CA ARG A 547 8.62 11.49 4.20
C ARG A 547 8.22 12.78 3.47
N THR A 548 7.36 13.49 4.17
CA THR A 548 6.58 14.64 3.74
C THR A 548 6.08 15.42 4.96
N LEU A 549 5.46 14.76 5.95
CA LEU A 549 4.64 15.43 6.98
C LEU A 549 5.16 15.66 8.45
N PHE A 550 6.45 15.54 8.86
CA PHE A 550 6.91 14.98 10.18
C PHE A 550 8.40 14.46 10.50
N GLY A 551 9.46 14.37 9.66
CA GLY A 551 10.95 14.34 9.93
C GLY A 551 12.11 13.27 9.69
N ASN A 552 11.98 11.96 9.40
CA ASN A 552 12.95 10.90 8.95
C ASN A 552 12.37 9.50 9.29
N THR A 553 13.05 8.34 9.26
CA THR A 553 12.36 7.07 9.64
C THR A 553 12.39 6.72 11.12
N THR A 554 13.02 7.47 12.03
CA THR A 554 13.38 6.93 13.37
C THR A 554 12.67 7.34 14.68
N ASP A 555 12.47 8.60 15.15
CA ASP A 555 11.76 9.01 16.40
C ASP A 555 10.77 10.20 16.29
N MET A 556 9.48 9.96 16.12
CA MET A 556 8.46 10.92 15.64
C MET A 556 7.27 11.25 16.57
N PHE A 557 7.29 10.87 17.84
CA PHE A 557 6.44 11.47 18.87
C PHE A 557 7.31 12.54 19.50
N GLY A 558 8.60 12.19 19.73
CA GLY A 558 9.72 12.88 19.11
C GLY A 558 10.84 13.15 20.07
N ASP A 559 11.35 12.13 20.75
CA ASP A 559 11.96 12.19 22.08
C ASP A 559 13.23 13.03 22.29
N SER A 560 13.51 14.07 21.49
CA SER A 560 14.88 14.51 21.23
C SER A 560 15.04 15.85 20.43
N THR A 561 15.82 16.90 20.75
CA THR A 561 15.84 18.27 20.09
C THR A 561 16.09 18.43 18.55
N PHE A 562 16.29 19.67 18.04
CA PHE A 562 16.43 20.02 16.61
C PHE A 562 17.68 20.88 16.32
N VAL A 563 18.32 20.69 15.16
CA VAL A 563 19.23 21.69 14.55
C VAL A 563 18.64 22.16 13.23
N VAL A 564 18.66 23.47 13.01
CA VAL A 564 18.24 24.12 11.76
C VAL A 564 19.47 24.72 11.09
N VAL A 565 19.68 24.40 9.82
CA VAL A 565 20.70 25.02 8.97
C VAL A 565 20.00 25.90 7.93
N GLU A 566 20.25 27.20 7.96
CA GLU A 566 19.79 28.16 6.93
C GLU A 566 20.91 28.42 5.91
N SER A 567 20.64 28.19 4.62
CA SER A 567 21.50 28.68 3.52
C SER A 567 20.94 29.99 2.94
N GLU A 568 21.74 31.07 2.97
CA GLU A 568 21.36 32.36 2.32
C GLU A 568 21.61 32.29 0.81
N ALA A 569 20.57 31.99 0.02
CA ALA A 569 20.57 32.15 -1.43
C ALA A 569 19.45 33.09 -1.91
N GLY A 570 19.75 33.97 -2.88
CA GLY A 570 18.71 34.59 -3.72
C GLY A 570 18.08 35.92 -3.28
N LYS A 571 18.83 36.91 -2.77
CA LYS A 571 18.34 38.32 -2.73
C LYS A 571 18.26 38.93 -4.13
N VAL A 572 17.15 38.69 -4.86
CA VAL A 572 16.80 39.43 -6.07
C VAL A 572 15.98 40.67 -5.70
N THR A 573 16.65 41.81 -5.53
CA THR A 573 16.00 43.10 -5.27
C THR A 573 15.72 43.84 -6.57
N ASN A 574 14.45 43.91 -6.98
CA ASN A 574 13.99 44.90 -7.95
C ASN A 574 13.75 46.24 -7.23
N ASP A 575 14.71 47.16 -7.33
CA ASP A 575 14.46 48.59 -7.17
C ASP A 575 15.43 49.37 -8.07
N GLU A 576 14.89 50.09 -9.06
CA GLU A 576 15.66 51.04 -9.86
C GLU A 576 15.69 52.40 -9.16
N ASN A 577 16.77 53.16 -9.40
CA ASN A 577 17.05 54.51 -8.88
C ASN A 577 17.58 54.58 -7.43
N ASP A 578 18.90 54.41 -7.28
CA ASP A 578 19.69 55.61 -6.91
C ASP A 578 21.14 55.53 -7.43
N ILE A 579 21.39 56.16 -8.58
CA ILE A 579 22.74 56.49 -9.06
C ILE A 579 22.87 58.00 -9.06
N ILE A 580 23.74 58.55 -8.21
CA ILE A 580 24.55 59.77 -8.41
C ILE A 580 25.47 60.00 -7.19
N VAL A 581 26.47 60.87 -7.33
CA VAL A 581 27.50 61.25 -6.32
C VAL A 581 28.76 60.35 -6.25
N HIS A 582 29.61 60.58 -7.26
CA HIS A 582 31.07 60.71 -7.19
C HIS A 582 31.95 59.50 -7.54
N ALA A 583 32.97 59.79 -8.36
CA ALA A 583 33.89 58.84 -8.96
C ALA A 583 35.35 59.28 -8.78
N ALA A 584 36.24 58.28 -8.86
CA ALA A 584 37.62 58.37 -9.35
C ALA A 584 38.59 59.44 -8.78
N ALA A 585 39.51 58.97 -7.94
CA ALA A 585 40.94 59.18 -8.17
C ALA A 585 41.70 57.95 -7.64
N GLY A 586 42.69 57.45 -8.38
CA GLY A 586 43.39 56.21 -8.03
C GLY A 586 44.91 56.28 -8.17
N ALA A 587 45.54 55.15 -7.83
CA ALA A 587 46.96 54.81 -8.00
C ALA A 587 47.99 55.61 -7.16
N LEU A 588 48.61 54.93 -6.20
CA LEU A 588 50.07 54.78 -6.14
C LEU A 588 50.50 53.61 -5.22
N ALA A 589 51.63 52.98 -5.56
CA ALA A 589 52.46 52.11 -4.72
C ALA A 589 51.85 50.85 -4.06
N GLY A 590 51.75 49.76 -4.83
CA GLY A 590 51.99 48.41 -4.29
C GLY A 590 53.43 47.97 -4.58
N CYS A 591 54.24 47.64 -3.56
CA CYS A 591 55.63 47.18 -3.77
C CYS A 591 56.34 46.43 -2.60
N VAL A 592 55.67 46.02 -1.51
CA VAL A 592 56.37 45.46 -0.32
C VAL A 592 55.95 44.03 0.06
N LEU A 593 54.70 43.61 -0.15
CA LEU A 593 54.19 42.31 0.36
C LEU A 593 54.32 41.12 -0.63
N ALA A 594 55.03 41.29 -1.74
CA ALA A 594 55.21 40.24 -2.77
C ALA A 594 56.41 39.29 -2.53
N VAL A 595 57.16 39.44 -1.43
CA VAL A 595 58.47 38.78 -1.24
C VAL A 595 58.46 37.69 -0.14
N ILE A 596 57.50 37.71 0.78
CA ILE A 596 57.51 36.80 1.96
C ILE A 596 56.67 35.53 1.74
N GLY A 597 55.55 35.61 1.00
CA GLY A 597 54.62 34.47 0.85
C GLY A 597 55.19 33.24 0.14
N ILE A 598 56.19 33.39 -0.72
CA ILE A 598 56.76 32.30 -1.54
C ILE A 598 57.80 31.47 -0.75
N ALA A 599 58.29 31.96 0.40
CA ALA A 599 59.35 31.28 1.17
C ALA A 599 58.86 30.13 2.08
N ILE A 600 57.57 30.09 2.42
CA ILE A 600 57.02 29.11 3.40
C ILE A 600 56.62 27.79 2.71
N TYR A 601 56.13 27.86 1.47
CA TYR A 601 55.58 26.70 0.72
C TYR A 601 56.61 25.60 0.37
N VAL A 602 57.91 25.85 0.58
CA VAL A 602 59.01 24.96 0.14
C VAL A 602 59.66 24.19 1.30
N LYS A 603 59.30 24.45 2.57
CA LYS A 603 60.09 23.98 3.74
C LYS A 603 59.52 22.81 4.56
N VAL A 604 58.36 22.25 4.19
CA VAL A 604 57.82 21.04 4.87
C VAL A 604 58.23 19.74 4.15
N VAL A 605 58.54 19.79 2.85
CA VAL A 605 59.01 18.63 2.09
C VAL A 605 60.53 18.43 2.25
N LYS A 606 60.96 17.96 3.45
CA LYS A 606 62.12 17.08 3.71
C LYS A 606 62.49 17.00 5.20
N SER A 607 62.80 15.78 5.66
CA SER A 607 63.66 15.41 6.82
C SER A 607 62.97 14.70 8.00
N ALA A 608 62.51 13.46 7.80
CA ALA A 608 62.32 12.48 8.89
C ALA A 608 62.34 11.01 8.38
N GLU A 609 63.34 10.63 7.59
CA GLU A 609 63.60 9.21 7.27
C GLU A 609 64.67 8.61 8.20
N GLY A 610 64.55 7.31 8.49
CA GLY A 610 65.72 6.46 8.72
C GLY A 610 65.92 5.88 10.13
N THR A 611 65.44 4.65 10.34
CA THR A 611 66.26 3.58 10.96
C THR A 611 65.85 2.24 10.31
N VAL A 612 66.82 1.35 10.07
CA VAL A 612 66.66 0.17 9.19
C VAL A 612 67.25 -1.08 9.84
N VAL A 613 66.59 -2.25 9.69
CA VAL A 613 67.24 -3.57 9.61
C VAL A 613 66.51 -4.44 8.56
N ASP A 614 67.29 -5.18 7.77
CA ASP A 614 66.91 -6.09 6.67
C ASP A 614 67.27 -7.54 7.04
N MET A 615 66.43 -8.53 6.68
CA MET A 615 66.87 -9.93 6.46
C MET A 615 66.11 -10.65 5.32
N ARG A 616 66.59 -10.37 4.10
CA ARG A 616 66.46 -11.09 2.80
C ARG A 616 66.17 -12.60 2.83
N GLY A 617 65.40 -13.04 1.82
CA GLY A 617 66.04 -13.68 0.66
C GLY A 617 65.54 -15.07 0.21
N SER A 618 65.15 -15.18 -1.07
CA SER A 618 65.30 -16.36 -1.97
C SER A 618 64.90 -15.97 -3.40
N ASP A 619 65.60 -16.49 -4.43
CA ASP A 619 65.51 -16.03 -5.83
C ASP A 619 65.19 -17.16 -6.85
N ASN A 620 64.76 -16.77 -8.06
CA ASN A 620 64.70 -17.56 -9.33
C ASN A 620 63.64 -18.70 -9.39
N VAL A 621 63.08 -19.13 -10.54
CA VAL A 621 63.58 -19.39 -11.91
C VAL A 621 62.42 -19.08 -12.92
N MET A 622 62.54 -18.18 -13.91
CA MET A 622 63.11 -18.31 -15.27
C MET A 622 62.36 -19.17 -16.32
N ALA A 623 61.70 -18.45 -17.26
CA ALA A 623 61.69 -18.63 -18.73
C ALA A 623 60.92 -19.76 -19.49
N MET A 624 60.09 -19.29 -20.45
CA MET A 624 59.88 -19.75 -21.84
C MET A 624 59.41 -21.18 -22.18
N ALA A 625 58.27 -21.29 -22.88
CA ALA A 625 58.23 -21.54 -24.34
C ALA A 625 56.79 -21.48 -24.93
N GLU A 626 56.67 -21.14 -26.21
CA GLU A 626 55.44 -21.28 -27.00
C GLU A 626 55.31 -22.70 -27.56
N ASN A 627 54.09 -23.21 -27.77
CA ASN A 627 53.81 -24.08 -28.92
C ASN A 627 52.30 -24.12 -29.23
N GLU A 628 51.94 -24.07 -30.52
CA GLU A 628 50.57 -24.32 -30.98
C GLU A 628 50.30 -25.83 -31.05
N THR A 629 49.11 -26.29 -30.65
CA THR A 629 48.52 -27.51 -31.23
C THR A 629 47.00 -27.54 -31.06
N THR A 630 46.28 -27.88 -32.13
CA THR A 630 44.82 -27.99 -32.17
C THR A 630 44.32 -29.32 -31.58
N MET A 631 43.23 -29.32 -30.80
CA MET A 631 41.95 -29.96 -31.15
C MET A 631 40.91 -30.01 -30.00
N ASP A 632 39.77 -29.38 -30.28
CA ASP A 632 38.37 -29.85 -30.06
C ASP A 632 37.77 -30.10 -28.66
N GLU A 633 36.43 -29.90 -28.60
CA GLU A 633 35.45 -30.23 -27.54
C GLU A 633 35.68 -29.65 -26.10
N SER A 634 34.70 -29.06 -25.39
CA SER A 634 33.31 -28.67 -25.74
C SER A 634 32.72 -27.67 -24.73
N LYS A 635 31.87 -26.75 -25.20
CA LYS A 635 30.79 -26.02 -24.48
C LYS A 635 31.10 -25.32 -23.14
N ASP A 636 31.04 -23.99 -23.19
CA ASP A 636 30.32 -23.17 -22.22
C ASP A 636 29.58 -22.06 -23.01
N ASP A 637 28.34 -22.35 -23.42
CA ASP A 637 27.50 -21.43 -24.19
C ASP A 637 26.73 -20.50 -23.24
N ALA A 638 26.87 -19.18 -23.43
CA ALA A 638 26.10 -18.19 -22.66
C ALA A 638 24.58 -18.40 -22.84
N ALA A 639 23.82 -18.35 -21.73
CA ALA A 639 22.40 -18.67 -21.71
C ALA A 639 21.59 -17.84 -22.73
N PRO A 640 20.91 -18.48 -23.70
CA PRO A 640 20.33 -17.76 -24.82
C PRO A 640 19.02 -17.05 -24.44
N THR A 641 18.96 -15.75 -24.67
CA THR A 641 17.70 -14.98 -24.56
C THR A 641 16.66 -15.55 -25.53
N ALA A 642 15.49 -15.94 -24.98
CA ALA A 642 14.51 -16.79 -25.65
C ALA A 642 13.68 -16.08 -26.73
N LYS A 643 14.31 -15.73 -27.85
CA LYS A 643 13.63 -15.26 -29.08
C LYS A 643 12.67 -16.33 -29.60
N GLY A 644 11.36 -16.09 -29.45
CA GLY A 644 10.31 -16.83 -30.14
C GLY A 644 9.64 -17.95 -29.34
N SER A 645 8.67 -17.57 -28.51
CA SER A 645 7.30 -18.03 -28.76
C SER A 645 6.40 -16.81 -28.79
N ASP A 646 5.32 -16.87 -29.57
CA ASP A 646 4.15 -16.05 -29.35
C ASP A 646 3.24 -16.83 -28.38
N ALA A 647 2.62 -16.10 -27.48
CA ALA A 647 1.65 -16.65 -26.58
C ALA A 647 0.24 -16.32 -27.06
N GLN A 648 -0.74 -16.97 -26.45
CA GLN A 648 -2.03 -17.17 -27.11
C GLN A 648 -3.21 -16.95 -26.22
N CYS A 649 -4.12 -16.17 -26.77
CA CYS A 649 -5.31 -15.74 -26.10
C CYS A 649 -6.44 -15.43 -27.12
N SER A 650 -7.72 -15.73 -26.81
CA SER A 650 -8.92 -15.45 -27.63
C SER A 650 -10.36 -15.55 -27.01
N ASP A 651 -10.99 -16.73 -26.71
CA ASP A 651 -12.47 -16.99 -26.80
C ASP A 651 -13.52 -17.39 -25.66
N ILE A 652 -13.28 -18.18 -24.58
CA ILE A 652 -14.29 -19.17 -24.06
C ILE A 652 -15.19 -18.88 -22.78
N THR A 653 -15.73 -17.65 -22.61
CA THR A 653 -17.03 -17.16 -22.03
C THR A 653 -17.72 -17.72 -20.67
N VAL A 654 -18.53 -16.94 -19.86
CA VAL A 654 -19.61 -17.26 -18.79
C VAL A 654 -20.77 -16.34 -18.25
N PRO A 655 -21.87 -16.84 -17.65
CA PRO A 655 -22.84 -16.23 -16.65
C PRO A 655 -22.48 -15.41 -15.35
N LEU A 656 -23.56 -14.86 -14.72
CA LEU A 656 -23.61 -14.26 -13.36
C LEU A 656 -24.14 -15.19 -12.24
N CYS A 657 -25.44 -15.44 -12.15
CA CYS A 657 -26.02 -15.94 -10.88
C CYS A 657 -26.29 -17.47 -10.87
N HIS A 658 -25.67 -18.23 -10.01
CA HIS A 658 -25.61 -19.69 -9.99
C HIS A 658 -26.85 -20.46 -9.47
N PRO A 659 -27.32 -21.56 -10.08
CA PRO A 659 -28.22 -22.52 -9.43
C PRO A 659 -27.53 -23.11 -8.21
N GLY A 660 -28.15 -22.86 -7.06
CA GLY A 660 -27.48 -22.95 -5.78
C GLY A 660 -27.58 -21.70 -4.99
N VAL A 661 -27.82 -20.60 -5.68
CA VAL A 661 -27.09 -19.48 -5.21
C VAL A 661 -27.63 -18.15 -5.65
N CYS A 662 -27.89 -17.89 -6.92
CA CYS A 662 -28.81 -16.82 -7.36
C CYS A 662 -29.48 -17.19 -8.70
N GLU A 663 -30.88 -17.09 -8.91
CA GLU A 663 -33.00 -17.66 -10.83
C GLU A 663 -33.40 -16.72 -12.23
N SER A 664 -32.67 -15.69 -12.82
CA SER A 664 -32.72 -15.04 -14.19
C SER A 664 -31.40 -15.01 -15.08
N THR A 665 -30.95 -13.93 -15.79
CA THR A 665 -30.63 -14.06 -17.27
C THR A 665 -29.36 -13.42 -18.03
N GLU A 666 -28.52 -12.40 -17.67
CA GLU A 666 -27.31 -11.80 -18.43
C GLU A 666 -25.86 -12.02 -17.92
N LYS A 667 -24.92 -11.92 -18.87
CA LYS A 667 -23.52 -12.29 -18.87
C LYS A 667 -22.68 -11.02 -18.93
N ILE A 668 -21.53 -11.09 -18.29
CA ILE A 668 -20.30 -10.21 -18.41
C ILE A 668 -18.00 -10.71 -20.37
N SER A 669 -16.60 -10.56 -20.33
CA SER A 669 -15.48 -10.66 -21.44
C SER A 669 -14.02 -11.40 -21.39
N VAL A 670 -13.75 -12.74 -21.43
CA VAL A 670 -12.68 -13.63 -22.04
C VAL A 670 -11.31 -14.14 -21.36
N PHE A 671 -10.40 -13.29 -20.88
CA PHE A 671 -8.96 -13.29 -20.52
C PHE A 671 -7.91 -14.43 -20.14
N VAL A 672 -7.57 -15.49 -20.91
CA VAL A 672 -6.30 -16.33 -20.74
C VAL A 672 -5.21 -16.27 -21.84
N LYS A 673 -4.01 -15.78 -21.51
CA LYS A 673 -2.74 -16.04 -22.23
C LYS A 673 -2.24 -17.42 -21.90
N ARG A 674 -1.65 -18.09 -22.90
CA ARG A 674 -0.67 -19.17 -22.72
C ARG A 674 0.67 -18.95 -23.37
N TYR A 675 1.75 -19.39 -22.73
CA TYR A 675 2.92 -19.93 -23.40
C TYR A 675 2.51 -21.35 -23.84
N PRO A 676 2.08 -21.55 -25.10
CA PRO A 676 1.63 -22.86 -25.52
C PRO A 676 2.79 -23.86 -25.46
N ALA A 677 2.50 -25.07 -25.06
CA ALA A 677 3.41 -26.19 -25.14
C ALA A 677 3.90 -26.34 -26.59
N LYS A 678 5.21 -26.15 -26.81
CA LYS A 678 5.84 -26.44 -28.10
C LYS A 678 5.91 -27.95 -28.33
N THR A 679 6.05 -28.72 -27.25
CA THR A 679 6.34 -30.16 -27.27
C THR A 679 5.50 -30.90 -26.19
N PRO A 680 4.15 -30.93 -26.30
CA PRO A 680 3.28 -31.44 -25.25
C PRO A 680 3.67 -32.83 -24.71
N SER A 681 3.74 -32.90 -23.39
CA SER A 681 3.88 -34.09 -22.55
C SER A 681 2.77 -35.11 -22.82
N LYS A 682 2.97 -36.36 -22.36
CA LYS A 682 1.99 -37.46 -22.53
C LYS A 682 1.82 -38.22 -21.19
N PRO A 683 0.68 -38.05 -20.47
CA PRO A 683 -0.43 -37.13 -20.77
C PRO A 683 0.04 -35.67 -20.84
N ALA A 684 -0.71 -34.83 -21.56
CA ALA A 684 -0.42 -33.40 -21.62
C ALA A 684 -0.58 -32.79 -20.23
N LYS A 685 0.15 -31.72 -19.94
CA LYS A 685 0.09 -31.05 -18.63
C LYS A 685 -0.21 -29.57 -18.77
N ALA A 686 -0.88 -29.05 -17.76
CA ALA A 686 -1.02 -27.63 -17.52
C ALA A 686 -0.83 -27.38 -16.01
N VAL A 687 0.28 -26.74 -15.63
CA VAL A 687 0.54 -26.39 -14.24
C VAL A 687 -0.29 -25.21 -13.87
N TRP A 688 -1.47 -25.40 -13.32
CA TRP A 688 -2.25 -24.25 -12.92
C TRP A 688 -1.38 -23.23 -12.04
N LEU A 689 -0.98 -22.04 -12.64
CA LEU A 689 -0.47 -20.64 -12.37
C LEU A 689 -1.41 -19.34 -12.77
N LEU A 690 -2.13 -18.25 -12.21
CA LEU A 690 -2.89 -17.47 -11.04
C LEU A 690 -2.67 -17.05 -9.48
N GLN A 691 -2.56 -15.73 -9.10
CA GLN A 691 -2.37 -14.92 -7.83
C GLN A 691 -3.41 -13.80 -7.50
N GLY A 692 -3.15 -12.52 -7.76
CA GLY A 692 -4.12 -11.43 -7.74
C GLY A 692 -4.09 -10.25 -6.80
N GLY A 693 -3.36 -10.33 -5.73
CA GLY A 693 -4.04 -9.88 -4.53
C GLY A 693 -5.50 -10.42 -4.50
N PRO A 694 -6.47 -9.55 -4.24
CA PRO A 694 -7.87 -9.56 -4.63
C PRO A 694 -8.18 -8.68 -5.83
N GLY A 695 -7.22 -7.89 -6.30
CA GLY A 695 -7.31 -6.45 -6.51
C GLY A 695 -5.97 -5.73 -6.40
N LEU A 696 -4.86 -6.42 -6.16
CA LEU A 696 -3.54 -5.88 -6.43
C LEU A 696 -3.01 -6.63 -7.61
N PRO A 697 -3.17 -6.01 -8.77
CA PRO A 697 -1.94 -6.71 -10.28
C PRO A 697 -0.52 -6.36 -10.57
N SER A 698 0.23 -7.35 -11.00
CA SER A 698 -0.08 -8.75 -11.36
C SER A 698 0.61 -9.18 -12.62
N PRO A 699 0.77 -8.34 -13.66
CA PRO A 699 2.05 -8.33 -14.37
C PRO A 699 3.28 -8.79 -13.51
N ALA A 700 3.30 -8.46 -12.21
CA ALA A 700 3.96 -9.06 -11.03
C ALA A 700 4.02 -10.61 -10.75
N MET A 701 3.40 -11.54 -11.48
CA MET A 701 3.85 -12.95 -11.54
C MET A 701 4.17 -13.36 -12.96
N GLU A 702 4.21 -12.50 -13.99
CA GLU A 702 4.61 -12.93 -15.34
C GLU A 702 6.07 -13.49 -15.46
N SER A 703 6.75 -13.61 -14.31
CA SER A 703 7.87 -14.49 -13.94
C SER A 703 7.49 -15.97 -13.93
N THR A 704 6.50 -16.37 -13.13
CA THR A 704 6.41 -17.76 -12.66
C THR A 704 6.04 -18.70 -13.79
N MET A 705 5.23 -18.30 -14.80
CA MET A 705 5.10 -19.10 -16.04
C MET A 705 6.41 -19.07 -16.79
N ALA A 706 7.07 -17.91 -16.89
CA ALA A 706 8.24 -17.78 -17.76
C ALA A 706 9.30 -18.77 -17.28
N ASP A 707 9.56 -18.76 -15.98
CA ASP A 707 10.43 -19.67 -15.27
C ASP A 707 9.93 -21.11 -15.36
N MET A 708 8.65 -21.40 -15.08
CA MET A 708 8.11 -22.76 -15.21
C MET A 708 8.07 -23.29 -16.65
N TYR A 709 7.92 -22.43 -17.66
CA TYR A 709 7.87 -22.79 -19.08
C TYR A 709 9.27 -23.04 -19.62
N LEU A 710 10.25 -22.28 -19.15
CA LEU A 710 11.66 -22.48 -19.43
C LEU A 710 12.18 -23.74 -18.72
N ALA A 711 11.88 -23.91 -17.42
CA ALA A 711 12.23 -25.11 -16.64
C ALA A 711 11.58 -26.38 -17.21
N ALA A 712 10.31 -26.31 -17.61
CA ALA A 712 9.63 -27.41 -18.31
C ALA A 712 9.97 -27.49 -19.82
N ASN A 713 10.86 -26.64 -20.34
CA ASN A 713 11.29 -26.58 -21.75
C ASN A 713 10.12 -26.61 -22.76
N GLY A 714 9.03 -25.90 -22.45
CA GLY A 714 7.81 -25.85 -23.26
C GLY A 714 7.09 -27.20 -23.45
N THR A 715 7.35 -28.19 -22.59
CA THR A 715 6.71 -29.53 -22.65
C THR A 715 5.34 -29.62 -21.97
N LEU A 716 4.99 -28.59 -21.22
CA LEU A 716 3.66 -28.37 -20.70
C LEU A 716 3.24 -26.96 -21.12
N ASP A 717 1.94 -26.77 -21.30
CA ASP A 717 1.47 -25.41 -21.49
C ASP A 717 1.62 -24.76 -20.12
N VAL A 718 2.35 -23.66 -20.03
CA VAL A 718 2.12 -22.72 -18.93
C VAL A 718 1.26 -21.64 -19.52
N TYR A 719 0.19 -21.32 -18.85
CA TYR A 719 -0.67 -20.23 -19.20
C TYR A 719 -0.78 -19.36 -17.98
N THR A 720 -1.77 -18.49 -18.02
CA THR A 720 -1.90 -17.50 -17.01
C THR A 720 -3.37 -16.99 -17.03
N MET A 721 -4.04 -16.72 -15.88
CA MET A 721 -5.42 -16.13 -15.83
C MET A 721 -5.85 -15.21 -14.65
N ASP A 722 -5.47 -13.95 -14.63
CA ASP A 722 -6.26 -12.72 -14.68
C ASP A 722 -7.59 -12.42 -13.90
N HIS A 723 -7.95 -12.95 -12.71
CA HIS A 723 -8.83 -14.12 -12.62
C HIS A 723 -10.30 -13.95 -12.93
N ARG A 724 -11.17 -14.06 -11.93
CA ARG A 724 -12.58 -13.87 -12.01
C ARG A 724 -12.88 -12.43 -12.22
N GLY A 725 -12.33 -11.83 -13.26
CA GLY A 725 -11.17 -10.96 -13.22
C GLY A 725 -11.55 -9.50 -13.15
N VAL A 726 -10.83 -8.54 -12.68
CA VAL A 726 -9.75 -7.99 -13.43
C VAL A 726 -10.26 -6.76 -14.19
N GLY A 727 -9.54 -6.12 -15.11
CA GLY A 727 -9.97 -4.88 -15.80
C GLY A 727 -10.02 -4.94 -17.30
N ARG A 728 -9.27 -5.92 -17.72
CA ARG A 728 -9.50 -6.80 -18.83
C ARG A 728 -10.27 -8.06 -18.40
N SER A 729 -10.80 -8.12 -17.17
CA SER A 729 -11.81 -9.13 -16.85
C SER A 729 -13.05 -8.73 -16.06
N THR A 730 -13.27 -7.52 -15.56
CA THR A 730 -14.53 -6.82 -15.30
C THR A 730 -14.34 -5.86 -14.17
N PRO A 731 -14.46 -4.57 -14.45
CA PRO A 731 -13.63 -3.67 -13.74
C PRO A 731 -14.58 -2.72 -13.10
N LEU A 732 -15.27 -3.12 -12.05
CA LEU A 732 -16.30 -2.23 -11.54
C LEU A 732 -15.81 -0.85 -11.18
N SER A 733 -14.53 -0.78 -10.88
CA SER A 733 -13.73 0.38 -11.05
C SER A 733 -14.22 1.28 -12.12
N THR A 734 -14.13 0.97 -13.42
CA THR A 734 -14.34 1.95 -14.52
C THR A 734 -15.57 2.77 -14.40
N ILE A 735 -16.51 2.26 -13.61
CA ILE A 735 -17.95 2.26 -13.44
C ILE A 735 -18.41 2.61 -12.03
N CYS A 736 -17.46 2.69 -11.13
CA CYS A 736 -17.30 3.84 -10.28
C CYS A 736 -16.77 5.00 -11.19
N THR A 737 -17.10 6.23 -10.85
CA THR A 737 -16.65 7.47 -11.46
C THR A 737 -16.08 8.46 -10.41
N GLY A 738 -14.95 9.15 -10.55
CA GLY A 738 -14.46 10.15 -9.58
C GLY A 738 -13.26 10.96 -10.08
N ASP A 739 -13.46 12.23 -10.39
CA ASP A 739 -12.40 13.13 -10.92
C ASP A 739 -11.36 13.53 -9.85
N GLN A 740 -11.62 13.24 -8.57
CA GLN A 740 -10.72 13.46 -7.43
C GLN A 740 -10.72 12.29 -6.44
N ALA A 741 -9.59 12.08 -5.77
CA ALA A 741 -9.47 11.13 -4.66
C ALA A 741 -9.99 11.75 -3.34
N PRO A 742 -10.77 11.04 -2.52
CA PRO A 742 -11.66 11.67 -1.56
C PRO A 742 -11.06 11.61 -0.16
N THR A 743 -11.02 12.76 0.50
CA THR A 743 -9.94 12.98 1.45
C THR A 743 -10.34 12.89 2.92
N THR A 744 -11.61 12.62 3.15
CA THR A 744 -12.26 12.54 4.44
C THR A 744 -12.94 11.18 4.45
N PRO A 745 -12.80 10.33 5.48
CA PRO A 745 -13.67 9.18 5.59
C PRO A 745 -15.14 9.48 5.36
N GLU A 746 -15.70 10.64 5.70
CA GLU A 746 -17.08 11.01 5.36
C GLU A 746 -17.27 11.63 3.96
N ALA A 747 -16.21 11.81 3.17
CA ALA A 747 -16.22 11.84 1.69
C ALA A 747 -16.00 10.41 1.12
N ILE A 748 -15.72 9.44 1.99
CA ILE A 748 -15.63 8.00 1.71
C ILE A 748 -16.77 7.24 2.48
N ALA A 749 -17.68 8.02 3.12
CA ALA A 749 -19.22 8.04 3.08
C ALA A 749 -20.83 8.84 0.65
N SER A 750 -20.91 10.07 -0.01
CA SER A 750 -20.10 10.47 -1.22
C SER A 750 -19.22 9.36 -1.89
N THR A 751 -17.91 9.45 -2.01
CA THR A 751 -17.09 8.61 -2.91
C THR A 751 -16.84 7.13 -2.55
N LEU A 752 -17.61 6.45 -1.70
CA LEU A 752 -17.55 4.96 -1.60
C LEU A 752 -18.90 4.34 -1.26
N SER A 753 -19.96 5.14 -1.38
CA SER A 753 -21.35 4.71 -1.39
C SER A 753 -22.26 5.62 -2.25
N THR A 754 -21.85 6.85 -2.57
CA THR A 754 -22.32 7.72 -3.68
C THR A 754 -21.46 7.58 -4.93
N CYS A 755 -20.31 6.88 -4.77
CA CYS A 755 -19.74 5.77 -5.63
C CYS A 755 -21.08 3.13 -6.38
N PHE A 756 -21.47 2.07 -5.54
CA PHE A 756 -22.79 1.49 -5.01
C PHE A 756 -24.16 1.22 -5.73
N GLU A 757 -24.82 2.08 -6.51
CA GLU A 757 -26.07 1.78 -7.26
C GLU A 757 -25.86 1.79 -8.76
N ALA A 758 -24.74 2.35 -9.21
CA ALA A 758 -24.27 2.49 -10.57
C ALA A 758 -24.06 1.15 -11.26
N ILE A 759 -23.22 0.36 -10.66
CA ILE A 759 -22.98 -1.02 -10.94
C ILE A 759 -24.19 -1.82 -10.60
N LYS A 760 -24.87 -1.61 -9.47
CA LYS A 760 -26.26 -2.11 -9.43
C LYS A 760 -27.22 -1.43 -10.39
N ALA A 761 -26.73 -0.68 -11.37
CA ALA A 761 -27.45 -0.27 -12.56
C ALA A 761 -27.15 -1.03 -13.83
N LYS A 762 -26.00 -1.70 -13.96
CA LYS A 762 -25.88 -2.73 -15.00
C LYS A 762 -25.87 -4.17 -14.52
N TYR A 763 -25.67 -4.38 -13.24
CA TYR A 763 -25.44 -5.72 -12.76
C TYR A 763 -26.33 -6.15 -11.64
N GLY A 764 -26.56 -5.31 -10.64
CA GLY A 764 -27.96 -4.97 -10.38
C GLY A 764 -28.76 -5.41 -9.19
N ALA A 765 -29.98 -5.86 -9.50
CA ALA A 765 -30.87 -6.52 -8.58
C ALA A 765 -30.14 -7.66 -7.95
N ALA A 766 -29.97 -8.85 -8.57
CA ALA A 766 -28.69 -9.51 -8.37
C ALA A 766 -27.73 -8.89 -9.31
N ALA A 767 -27.27 -7.68 -9.06
CA ALA A 767 -26.14 -7.37 -8.18
C ALA A 767 -26.34 -7.93 -6.70
N PRO A 768 -26.22 -7.61 -5.34
CA PRO A 768 -25.93 -8.50 -4.07
C PRO A 768 -24.80 -9.69 -3.73
N LYS A 769 -25.09 -11.01 -3.41
CA LYS A 769 -24.50 -12.45 -3.44
C LYS A 769 -23.44 -13.13 -4.44
N GLY A 770 -23.78 -13.89 -5.53
CA GLY A 770 -23.21 -14.03 -6.95
C GLY A 770 -21.73 -13.84 -7.51
N PHE A 771 -21.02 -12.72 -7.30
CA PHE A 771 -19.72 -12.23 -7.83
C PHE A 771 -18.71 -12.34 -6.74
N SER A 772 -18.22 -13.57 -6.51
CA SER A 772 -17.89 -13.98 -5.16
C SER A 772 -16.81 -15.17 -5.13
N THR A 773 -16.33 -16.27 -4.41
CA THR A 773 -16.04 -17.07 -3.11
C THR A 773 -16.66 -18.48 -2.80
N THR A 774 -17.76 -18.84 -3.39
CA THR A 774 -17.76 -20.03 -4.19
C THR A 774 -17.98 -19.57 -5.61
N SER A 775 -17.60 -18.36 -5.88
CA SER A 775 -17.51 -17.74 -7.16
C SER A 775 -16.02 -17.41 -7.31
N ALA A 776 -15.53 -16.98 -8.45
CA ALA A 776 -14.29 -17.49 -9.00
C ALA A 776 -14.18 -19.04 -9.00
N ALA A 777 -14.54 -19.71 -7.89
CA ALA A 777 -14.60 -21.09 -7.42
C ALA A 777 -15.99 -21.53 -6.96
N THR A 778 -17.09 -21.78 -7.70
CA THR A 778 -18.07 -22.78 -10.25
C THR A 778 -17.21 -22.79 -11.65
N ASP A 779 -16.76 -21.63 -12.16
CA ASP A 779 -15.49 -21.30 -12.86
C ASP A 779 -14.08 -21.81 -12.41
N LEU A 780 -13.96 -22.91 -11.69
CA LEU A 780 -12.95 -23.93 -12.04
C LEU A 780 -13.46 -25.35 -12.04
N ALA A 781 -14.73 -25.66 -11.79
CA ALA A 781 -15.18 -27.01 -12.13
C ALA A 781 -15.10 -27.27 -13.64
N ALA A 782 -15.56 -26.29 -14.41
CA ALA A 782 -16.08 -26.49 -15.76
C ALA A 782 -15.27 -25.83 -16.91
N ILE A 783 -13.94 -25.73 -16.86
CA ILE A 783 -13.07 -25.47 -18.01
C ILE A 783 -11.65 -26.13 -17.85
N ILE A 784 -11.52 -27.13 -16.96
CA ILE A 784 -10.47 -28.17 -16.86
C ILE A 784 -10.64 -29.46 -17.76
N GLN A 785 -11.84 -29.99 -18.03
CA GLN A 785 -12.23 -31.34 -18.54
C GLN A 785 -12.76 -31.54 -20.03
N SER A 786 -12.34 -30.82 -21.09
CA SER A 786 -12.89 -30.84 -22.50
C SER A 786 -11.92 -30.27 -23.55
N PRO A 787 -12.30 -29.73 -24.77
CA PRO A 787 -11.39 -29.39 -25.86
C PRO A 787 -9.86 -29.37 -25.63
N LEU A 788 -9.29 -28.52 -24.79
CA LEU A 788 -7.82 -28.45 -24.64
C LEU A 788 -7.25 -28.83 -23.25
N THR A 789 -8.04 -29.21 -22.25
CA THR A 789 -7.50 -29.85 -21.01
C THR A 789 -8.25 -31.07 -20.50
N ALA A 790 -9.38 -31.51 -21.06
CA ALA A 790 -9.91 -32.89 -20.81
C ALA A 790 -8.80 -33.92 -20.86
N ALA A 791 -7.98 -33.74 -21.89
CA ALA A 791 -6.89 -34.61 -22.28
C ALA A 791 -5.60 -34.35 -21.48
N SER A 792 -5.60 -33.37 -20.56
CA SER A 792 -4.43 -32.90 -19.85
C SER A 792 -4.60 -33.07 -18.34
N GLU A 793 -3.51 -33.43 -17.69
CA GLU A 793 -3.37 -33.41 -16.24
C GLU A 793 -3.11 -31.97 -15.78
N VAL A 794 -3.90 -31.55 -14.81
CA VAL A 794 -3.84 -30.19 -14.28
C VAL A 794 -3.19 -30.23 -12.90
N TYR A 795 -2.28 -29.30 -12.66
CA TYR A 795 -1.82 -28.91 -11.31
C TYR A 795 -2.44 -27.55 -11.01
N VAL A 796 -2.40 -26.99 -9.81
CA VAL A 796 -3.05 -25.71 -9.50
C VAL A 796 -2.35 -25.10 -8.25
N TYR A 797 -1.66 -23.95 -8.32
CA TYR A 797 -0.55 -23.55 -7.42
C TYR A 797 -0.65 -22.11 -6.86
N GLY A 798 -1.20 -21.87 -5.69
CA GLY A 798 -1.35 -20.49 -5.26
C GLY A 798 -0.33 -19.89 -4.34
N VAL A 799 -0.83 -18.92 -3.56
CA VAL A 799 -0.12 -17.67 -3.32
C VAL A 799 -0.86 -16.70 -2.32
N SER A 800 -1.84 -17.07 -1.40
CA SER A 800 -2.95 -16.38 -0.48
C SER A 800 -4.60 -15.88 -0.57
N TYR A 801 -5.68 -15.67 -1.52
CA TYR A 801 -6.28 -15.53 -3.02
C TYR A 801 -6.06 -16.35 -4.39
N GLY A 802 -5.09 -16.11 -5.27
CA GLY A 802 -4.56 -17.05 -6.30
C GLY A 802 -4.91 -18.53 -6.15
N THR A 803 -4.23 -19.30 -5.29
CA THR A 803 -4.58 -20.72 -5.03
C THR A 803 -6.06 -20.78 -4.77
N TYR A 804 -6.85 -19.77 -4.41
CA TYR A 804 -7.42 -19.67 -3.08
C TYR A 804 -7.47 -21.16 -2.46
N LEU A 805 -8.40 -22.03 -2.85
CA LEU A 805 -8.70 -23.39 -2.44
C LEU A 805 -7.85 -24.35 -3.29
N VAL A 806 -7.56 -25.54 -2.85
CA VAL A 806 -6.67 -26.55 -3.39
C VAL A 806 -6.50 -27.62 -2.30
N GLU A 807 -7.30 -27.78 -1.24
CA GLU A 807 -8.62 -27.31 -0.71
C GLU A 807 -10.02 -27.98 -1.10
N ARG A 808 -11.02 -27.34 -1.76
CA ARG A 808 -12.49 -27.59 -1.52
C ARG A 808 -13.48 -28.36 -2.38
N LEU A 809 -13.91 -27.91 -3.55
CA LEU A 809 -14.47 -28.78 -4.57
C LEU A 809 -13.27 -29.80 -4.59
N MET A 810 -13.40 -30.96 -3.93
CA MET A 810 -12.35 -31.97 -3.70
C MET A 810 -12.87 -33.43 -3.34
N HIS A 811 -13.79 -34.03 -4.11
CA HIS A 811 -14.35 -35.42 -4.07
C HIS A 811 -15.18 -35.83 -5.34
N PHE A 812 -16.29 -35.14 -5.66
CA PHE A 812 -17.05 -35.17 -6.94
C PHE A 812 -16.35 -34.46 -8.13
N SER A 813 -15.15 -33.95 -7.85
CA SER A 813 -14.08 -33.30 -8.61
C SER A 813 -14.03 -33.29 -10.14
N PRO A 814 -13.61 -32.17 -10.79
CA PRO A 814 -13.22 -32.06 -12.18
C PRO A 814 -12.00 -32.98 -12.29
N PRO A 815 -12.22 -34.19 -12.81
CA PRO A 815 -11.48 -35.33 -12.31
C PRO A 815 -10.06 -35.42 -12.87
N ASN A 816 -9.68 -34.47 -13.74
CA ASN A 816 -8.37 -34.40 -14.38
C ASN A 816 -7.39 -33.40 -13.75
N VAL A 817 -7.73 -32.75 -12.63
CA VAL A 817 -6.69 -32.16 -11.77
C VAL A 817 -6.07 -33.22 -10.88
N LYS A 818 -4.76 -33.10 -10.67
CA LYS A 818 -3.88 -34.13 -10.11
C LYS A 818 -3.02 -33.60 -8.96
N GLY A 819 -2.75 -32.30 -8.93
CA GLY A 819 -2.01 -31.70 -7.83
C GLY A 819 -2.37 -30.24 -7.58
N TYR A 820 -2.09 -29.83 -6.35
CA TYR A 820 -2.64 -28.68 -5.69
C TYR A 820 -1.55 -28.10 -4.80
N ILE A 821 -0.98 -26.95 -5.11
CA ILE A 821 0.17 -26.40 -4.41
C ILE A 821 -0.30 -25.19 -3.63
N LEU A 822 -0.16 -25.28 -2.31
CA LEU A 822 -0.77 -24.38 -1.34
C LEU A 822 0.33 -23.53 -0.75
N ASP A 823 0.82 -22.58 -1.52
CA ASP A 823 1.81 -21.62 -1.05
C ASP A 823 1.10 -20.36 -0.57
N SER A 824 1.59 -19.74 0.51
CA SER A 824 0.96 -18.62 1.23
C SER A 824 -0.31 -18.94 1.95
N ILE A 825 -0.39 -20.13 2.52
CA ILE A 825 -1.70 -20.76 2.75
C ILE A 825 -2.58 -20.00 3.74
N VAL A 826 -3.91 -20.08 3.58
CA VAL A 826 -4.98 -19.22 4.16
C VAL A 826 -6.27 -19.99 4.29
N GLY A 827 -6.97 -19.89 5.45
CA GLY A 827 -8.30 -20.50 5.47
C GLY A 827 -9.34 -20.33 6.59
N GLU A 828 -10.06 -21.35 7.07
CA GLU A 828 -11.09 -22.13 6.35
C GLU A 828 -11.92 -23.01 7.36
N SER A 829 -11.30 -23.63 8.37
CA SER A 829 -11.92 -24.11 9.64
C SER A 829 -11.01 -24.32 10.89
N PRO A 830 -10.89 -23.40 11.88
CA PRO A 830 -11.72 -22.23 12.07
C PRO A 830 -11.34 -21.18 11.05
N VAL A 831 -10.70 -20.08 11.44
CA VAL A 831 -10.58 -19.04 10.45
C VAL A 831 -9.46 -18.07 10.55
N LYS A 832 -8.77 -17.89 9.41
CA LYS A 832 -8.12 -16.74 8.77
C LYS A 832 -7.50 -15.67 9.65
N GLU A 833 -7.45 -15.83 10.98
CA GLU A 833 -7.11 -14.90 12.07
C GLU A 833 -6.46 -13.62 11.61
N TRP A 834 -7.10 -12.73 10.87
CA TRP A 834 -6.63 -11.37 10.61
C TRP A 834 -7.33 -10.42 11.52
N ASP A 835 -8.28 -10.92 12.32
CA ASP A 835 -8.62 -10.33 13.58
C ASP A 835 -7.54 -10.79 14.66
N ASP A 836 -6.66 -11.71 14.24
CA ASP A 836 -5.20 -11.79 14.51
C ASP A 836 -4.37 -11.13 13.35
N TRP A 837 -4.62 -9.92 12.80
CA TRP A 837 -3.55 -9.18 12.03
C TRP A 837 -2.64 -8.82 13.20
N ASP A 838 -3.10 -7.86 13.99
CA ASP A 838 -2.52 -7.28 15.19
C ASP A 838 -1.97 -8.30 16.16
N LYS A 839 -2.80 -9.28 16.52
CA LYS A 839 -2.46 -10.29 17.51
C LYS A 839 -1.47 -11.37 17.02
N ASP A 840 -0.82 -11.23 15.85
CA ASP A 840 -0.27 -12.42 15.19
C ASP A 840 1.18 -12.41 14.64
N ILE A 841 1.78 -11.35 14.06
CA ILE A 841 3.27 -11.17 14.23
C ILE A 841 3.60 -10.93 15.69
N ALA A 842 2.61 -10.80 16.58
CA ALA A 842 2.77 -11.11 18.01
C ALA A 842 3.61 -12.38 18.22
N SER A 843 3.52 -13.34 17.28
CA SER A 843 4.32 -14.56 17.22
C SER A 843 5.59 -14.57 16.32
N VAL A 844 5.77 -13.70 15.31
CA VAL A 844 6.98 -13.72 14.42
C VAL A 844 7.76 -12.42 14.31
N GLU A 845 7.24 -11.29 14.72
CA GLU A 845 8.10 -10.25 15.24
C GLU A 845 8.90 -10.88 16.40
N THR A 846 8.19 -11.67 17.23
CA THR A 846 8.79 -12.48 18.30
C THR A 846 9.82 -13.46 17.74
N TYR A 847 9.52 -14.11 16.61
CA TYR A 847 10.44 -15.05 15.95
C TYR A 847 11.66 -14.34 15.36
N TYR A 848 11.46 -13.25 14.61
CA TYR A 848 12.48 -12.42 13.98
C TYR A 848 13.44 -11.86 15.02
N TYR A 849 12.93 -11.26 16.10
CA TYR A 849 13.79 -10.83 17.18
C TYR A 849 14.39 -12.01 17.93
N SER A 850 13.74 -13.18 17.97
CA SER A 850 14.42 -14.40 18.41
C SER A 850 15.51 -14.87 17.46
N LEU A 851 15.59 -14.40 16.20
CA LEU A 851 16.75 -14.63 15.33
C LEU A 851 17.83 -13.59 15.60
N CYS A 852 17.48 -12.31 15.72
CA CYS A 852 18.42 -11.26 16.12
C CYS A 852 19.05 -11.53 17.51
N ASP A 853 18.27 -12.08 18.46
CA ASP A 853 18.74 -12.50 19.80
C ASP A 853 19.59 -13.78 19.78
N LYS A 854 19.61 -14.53 18.67
CA LYS A 854 20.48 -15.70 18.45
C LYS A 854 21.73 -15.33 17.64
N ASP A 855 21.64 -14.38 16.72
CA ASP A 855 22.78 -13.88 15.96
C ASP A 855 23.72 -13.04 16.85
N PRO A 856 25.00 -13.43 17.02
CA PRO A 856 25.93 -12.70 17.87
C PRO A 856 26.15 -11.24 17.47
N PHE A 857 26.00 -10.89 16.18
CA PHE A 857 26.19 -9.52 15.71
C PHE A 857 24.97 -8.64 16.03
N CYS A 858 23.77 -9.04 15.60
CA CYS A 858 22.53 -8.32 15.88
C CYS A 858 22.27 -8.17 17.39
N ALA A 859 22.53 -9.25 18.16
CA ALA A 859 22.48 -9.22 19.61
C ALA A 859 23.49 -8.25 20.24
N SER A 860 24.62 -7.96 19.59
CA SER A 860 25.60 -6.95 20.05
C SER A 860 25.17 -5.50 19.80
N LYS A 861 24.26 -5.27 18.84
CA LYS A 861 23.75 -3.93 18.47
C LYS A 861 22.52 -3.54 19.28
N ILE A 862 21.54 -4.44 19.33
CA ILE A 862 20.21 -4.16 19.88
C ILE A 862 19.71 -5.23 20.88
N GLY A 863 20.48 -6.29 21.13
CA GLY A 863 20.11 -7.35 22.06
C GLY A 863 20.89 -7.33 23.39
N PRO A 864 20.77 -8.39 24.21
CA PRO A 864 19.73 -9.43 24.10
C PRO A 864 18.36 -8.90 24.55
N ASN A 865 17.29 -9.60 24.16
CA ASN A 865 15.89 -9.17 24.15
C ASN A 865 15.62 -8.09 23.08
N SER A 866 16.08 -8.27 21.84
CA SER A 866 15.99 -7.28 20.75
C SER A 866 14.57 -6.79 20.46
N LYS A 867 13.55 -7.65 20.64
CA LYS A 867 12.13 -7.23 20.67
C LYS A 867 11.86 -6.21 21.77
N LYS A 868 12.25 -6.54 23.00
CA LYS A 868 12.11 -5.62 24.13
C LYS A 868 12.94 -4.35 23.92
N PHE A 869 14.09 -4.43 23.25
CA PHE A 869 14.85 -3.25 22.84
C PHE A 869 14.06 -2.41 21.84
N ALA A 870 13.50 -2.97 20.76
CA ALA A 870 12.71 -2.19 19.82
C ALA A 870 11.47 -1.59 20.51
N HIS A 871 10.75 -2.36 21.33
CA HIS A 871 9.71 -1.83 22.21
C HIS A 871 10.22 -0.70 23.11
N GLN A 872 11.42 -0.82 23.68
CA GLN A 872 11.95 0.12 24.69
C GLN A 872 12.62 1.34 24.10
N LEU A 873 13.30 1.20 22.97
CA LEU A 873 13.85 2.27 22.16
C LEU A 873 12.70 3.18 21.79
N LEU A 874 11.63 2.60 21.25
CA LEU A 874 10.40 3.29 20.94
C LEU A 874 9.66 3.70 22.23
N ALA A 875 9.84 2.99 23.35
CA ALA A 875 9.49 3.48 24.70
C ALA A 875 10.41 4.61 25.21
N LYS A 876 11.33 5.12 24.38
CA LYS A 876 12.07 6.38 24.48
C LYS A 876 12.00 7.19 23.16
N LEU A 877 11.11 6.86 22.22
CA LEU A 877 10.85 7.70 21.04
C LEU A 877 9.53 8.47 21.29
N ASP A 878 8.56 7.73 21.83
CA ASP A 878 7.22 8.21 22.08
C ASP A 878 6.99 9.33 23.18
N LYS A 879 8.01 9.98 23.82
CA LYS A 879 7.82 10.99 24.92
C LYS A 879 8.20 12.44 24.56
N ASN A 880 8.89 12.72 23.46
CA ASN A 880 9.29 14.05 22.96
C ASN A 880 10.36 14.94 23.71
N ASP A 881 11.42 14.49 24.45
CA ASP A 881 12.54 15.38 24.93
C ASP A 881 13.97 14.79 25.31
N THR A 882 15.00 14.99 24.44
CA THR A 882 16.51 14.75 24.49
C THR A 882 17.30 15.38 23.27
N GLU A 883 17.85 14.59 22.30
CA GLU A 883 18.68 14.92 21.09
C GLU A 883 18.12 14.79 19.59
N CYS A 884 17.83 13.61 18.97
CA CYS A 884 17.33 13.26 17.57
C CYS A 884 16.03 13.75 16.79
N ALA A 885 14.93 14.20 17.39
CA ALA A 885 13.61 13.56 17.14
C ALA A 885 12.36 14.44 17.14
N GLN A 886 12.36 15.48 17.94
CA GLN A 886 11.89 16.78 17.54
C GLN A 886 12.45 17.11 16.15
N THR A 887 13.72 16.81 15.79
CA THR A 887 14.15 16.84 14.35
C THR A 887 13.36 15.90 13.47
N LEU A 888 13.11 14.69 13.96
CA LEU A 888 12.10 13.84 13.37
C LEU A 888 10.67 14.34 13.67
N SER A 889 10.51 15.64 13.51
CA SER A 889 9.29 16.35 13.24
C SER A 889 9.36 17.22 11.95
N SER A 890 10.35 17.01 11.07
CA SER A 890 10.47 17.62 9.72
C SER A 890 9.48 17.10 8.63
N ALA A 891 9.85 16.24 7.65
CA ALA A 891 8.93 15.56 6.71
C ALA A 891 8.71 14.01 6.95
N VAL A 892 7.55 13.52 7.46
CA VAL A 892 6.97 12.19 7.96
C VAL A 892 5.84 12.19 9.05
N GLY A 893 4.62 12.65 8.77
CA GLY A 893 3.65 13.13 9.79
C GLY A 893 2.87 12.17 10.67
N GLY A 894 3.43 10.98 10.89
CA GLY A 894 2.86 9.99 11.77
C GLY A 894 3.25 10.19 13.22
N SER A 895 4.16 9.37 13.76
CA SER A 895 4.42 9.28 15.19
C SER A 895 5.53 8.29 15.62
N ALA A 896 6.29 8.51 16.70
CA ALA A 896 7.55 7.82 17.07
C ALA A 896 7.70 6.33 17.06
N SER A 897 6.67 5.61 17.42
CA SER A 897 6.75 4.18 17.31
C SER A 897 6.14 3.84 15.98
N ASP A 898 4.83 3.80 15.98
CA ASP A 898 3.91 4.57 15.16
C ASP A 898 4.27 5.17 13.78
N PHE A 899 5.49 5.27 13.32
CA PHE A 899 5.90 5.81 12.01
C PHE A 899 7.43 5.62 11.86
N LEU A 900 8.16 5.08 12.86
CA LEU A 900 9.22 4.16 12.52
C LEU A 900 8.54 2.96 11.91
N GLY A 901 7.17 2.81 12.02
CA GLY A 901 6.08 2.53 11.01
C GLY A 901 5.34 1.16 10.71
N THR A 902 5.04 0.88 9.42
CA THR A 902 4.98 -0.35 8.48
C THR A 902 6.19 -1.21 7.78
N THR A 903 7.51 -0.80 7.69
CA THR A 903 8.93 -0.97 7.14
C THR A 903 9.91 -1.84 7.88
N LEU A 904 10.17 -1.82 9.18
CA LEU A 904 10.88 -2.97 9.77
C LEU A 904 9.98 -4.27 9.69
N GLY A 905 9.16 -4.37 8.66
CA GLY A 905 7.73 -4.61 8.54
C GLY A 905 7.32 -4.54 7.06
N GLY A 906 7.98 -3.67 6.30
CA GLY A 906 7.77 -3.37 4.89
C GLY A 906 9.07 -3.44 4.08
N MET A 907 10.18 -2.99 4.65
CA MET A 907 11.41 -3.78 4.65
C MET A 907 11.22 -5.21 5.18
N ALA A 908 10.31 -5.57 6.11
CA ALA A 908 10.10 -7.00 6.43
C ALA A 908 9.26 -7.71 5.38
N SER A 909 8.29 -7.01 4.76
CA SER A 909 7.64 -7.47 3.54
C SER A 909 8.64 -7.63 2.40
N ASN A 910 9.51 -6.64 2.22
CA ASN A 910 10.52 -6.59 1.17
C ASN A 910 11.75 -7.41 1.57
N TYR A 911 11.87 -8.59 0.96
CA TYR A 911 12.98 -9.52 1.16
C TYR A 911 14.39 -8.89 1.21
N HIS A 912 14.63 -7.82 0.44
CA HIS A 912 15.95 -7.18 0.30
C HIS A 912 16.28 -6.16 1.38
N GLN A 913 15.31 -5.74 2.19
CA GLN A 913 15.53 -4.67 3.18
C GLN A 913 15.40 -5.18 4.63
N ARG A 914 14.80 -6.36 4.87
CA ARG A 914 14.49 -6.93 6.20
C ARG A 914 15.67 -7.18 7.15
N ASN A 915 16.90 -7.11 6.63
CA ASN A 915 18.12 -7.25 7.42
C ASN A 915 18.73 -5.89 7.85
N MET A 916 18.33 -4.77 7.24
CA MET A 916 18.69 -3.41 7.65
C MET A 916 17.98 -2.94 8.92
N ILE A 917 16.95 -3.67 9.32
CA ILE A 917 16.07 -3.35 10.44
C ILE A 917 16.84 -3.06 11.75
N PRO A 918 17.83 -3.87 12.17
CA PRO A 918 18.61 -3.59 13.37
C PRO A 918 19.57 -2.42 13.19
N ALA A 919 20.01 -2.13 11.96
CA ALA A 919 20.78 -0.94 11.64
C ALA A 919 19.95 0.33 11.82
N VAL A 920 18.72 0.36 11.28
CA VAL A 920 17.77 1.46 11.51
C VAL A 920 17.47 1.64 13.00
N LEU A 921 17.21 0.55 13.74
CA LEU A 921 17.01 0.57 15.19
C LEU A 921 18.27 1.00 15.97
N TYR A 922 19.46 0.68 15.48
CA TYR A 922 20.74 1.03 16.11
C TYR A 922 21.07 2.52 15.94
N HIS A 923 21.08 3.00 14.70
CA HIS A 923 21.28 4.41 14.37
C HIS A 923 20.22 5.30 15.04
N MET A 924 18.95 4.85 15.07
CA MET A 924 17.93 5.49 15.90
C MET A 924 18.38 5.63 17.37
N ASN A 925 18.66 4.49 18.02
CA ASN A 925 19.07 4.46 19.41
C ASN A 925 20.33 5.28 19.69
N ASN A 926 21.18 5.58 18.69
CA ASN A 926 22.34 6.46 18.80
C ASN A 926 22.00 7.93 18.62
N CYS A 927 21.14 8.24 17.65
CA CYS A 927 20.64 9.58 17.42
C CYS A 927 19.91 10.12 18.66
N LEU A 928 19.19 9.24 19.38
CA LEU A 928 18.64 9.45 20.73
C LEU A 928 19.66 9.92 21.81
N LYS A 929 20.96 9.89 21.52
CA LYS A 929 22.06 10.24 22.45
C LYS A 929 22.97 11.33 21.88
N ASP A 930 23.09 11.40 20.56
CA ASP A 930 24.01 12.27 19.82
C ASP A 930 23.50 12.46 18.38
N PHE A 931 22.49 13.33 18.24
CA PHE A 931 21.82 13.68 16.98
C PHE A 931 22.78 14.17 15.90
N ALA A 932 23.73 15.04 16.26
CA ALA A 932 24.68 15.61 15.31
C ALA A 932 25.63 14.56 14.71
N SER A 933 25.72 13.36 15.30
CA SER A 933 26.43 12.21 14.72
C SER A 933 25.60 11.37 13.75
N GLU A 934 24.32 11.72 13.53
CA GLU A 934 23.34 10.94 12.79
C GLU A 934 22.51 11.79 11.80
N GLU A 935 22.71 13.12 11.70
CA GLU A 935 21.96 14.02 10.80
C GLU A 935 21.87 13.52 9.33
N ASN A 936 22.96 12.96 8.79
CA ASN A 936 22.98 12.38 7.44
C ASN A 936 22.18 11.07 7.34
N PHE A 937 22.26 10.21 8.37
CA PHE A 937 21.36 9.06 8.49
C PHE A 937 19.94 9.60 8.43
N LEU A 938 19.57 10.53 9.31
CA LEU A 938 18.24 11.12 9.30
C LEU A 938 17.81 11.74 7.96
N ALA A 939 18.63 12.54 7.28
CA ALA A 939 18.31 13.17 5.99
C ALA A 939 18.07 12.15 4.86
N GLY A 940 18.95 11.14 4.76
CA GLY A 940 18.79 10.04 3.82
C GLY A 940 17.61 9.12 4.16
N LEU A 941 17.35 8.96 5.45
CA LEU A 941 16.19 8.36 6.09
C LEU A 941 14.96 9.30 6.09
N LEU A 942 15.07 10.47 5.45
CA LEU A 942 14.04 11.49 5.21
C LEU A 942 13.64 11.56 3.74
N GLY A 943 14.47 11.08 2.82
CA GLY A 943 14.28 11.30 1.39
C GLY A 943 14.46 12.77 0.98
N ILE A 944 15.05 13.59 1.87
CA ILE A 944 15.47 14.94 1.57
C ILE A 944 16.86 14.85 0.94
N PRO A 945 17.09 15.44 -0.26
CA PRO A 945 18.42 15.49 -0.88
C PRO A 945 19.45 16.18 0.02
N THR A 946 20.67 15.65 0.05
CA THR A 946 21.76 16.13 0.92
C THR A 946 22.70 17.15 0.27
N ASP A 947 22.65 17.31 -1.05
CA ASP A 947 23.59 18.11 -1.84
C ASP A 947 22.85 18.99 -2.86
N GLU A 948 23.35 20.21 -3.12
CA GLU A 948 22.62 21.26 -3.87
C GLU A 948 22.83 21.24 -5.41
N GLU A 949 23.70 20.40 -5.98
CA GLU A 949 24.08 20.50 -7.42
C GLU A 949 23.34 19.54 -8.39
N ASP A 950 22.77 18.41 -7.94
CA ASP A 950 22.08 17.44 -8.83
C ASP A 950 20.58 17.75 -9.03
N VAL A 951 20.29 18.91 -9.60
CA VAL A 951 18.91 19.34 -9.97
C VAL A 951 18.69 19.20 -11.48
N ASP A 952 18.15 18.06 -11.89
CA ASP A 952 17.58 17.83 -13.22
C ASP A 952 16.04 17.74 -13.12
N ASP A 953 15.31 18.32 -14.08
CA ASP A 953 13.83 18.48 -14.05
C ASP A 953 13.04 17.15 -14.17
N ASP A 954 13.72 16.01 -14.22
CA ASP A 954 13.15 14.65 -14.26
C ASP A 954 13.32 13.89 -12.92
N ALA A 955 13.85 14.56 -11.88
CA ALA A 955 14.12 13.99 -10.56
C ALA A 955 12.87 13.70 -9.69
N SER A 956 11.68 13.60 -10.29
CA SER A 956 10.45 13.12 -9.64
C SER A 956 10.38 11.58 -9.57
N VAL A 957 10.94 10.88 -10.56
CA VAL A 957 10.82 9.42 -10.71
C VAL A 957 11.79 8.63 -9.80
N LYS A 958 12.86 9.26 -9.30
CA LYS A 958 13.95 8.57 -8.55
C LYS A 958 14.01 8.82 -7.04
N ARG A 959 13.04 9.54 -6.47
CA ARG A 959 12.98 9.69 -5.00
C ARG A 959 12.45 8.42 -4.31
N ASN A 960 11.73 7.57 -5.04
CA ASN A 960 10.91 6.52 -4.45
C ASN A 960 11.66 5.35 -3.79
N ASP A 961 12.85 4.89 -4.20
CA ASP A 961 13.42 3.65 -3.59
C ASP A 961 13.64 3.74 -2.06
N VAL A 962 13.83 4.95 -1.53
CA VAL A 962 13.96 5.20 -0.08
C VAL A 962 12.62 5.25 0.66
N LEU A 963 11.53 5.36 -0.11
CA LEU A 963 10.13 5.57 0.22
C LEU A 963 9.32 4.32 -0.26
N PRO A 964 8.86 3.39 0.58
CA PRO A 964 7.88 2.39 0.16
C PRO A 964 6.50 3.02 -0.08
N GLY A 965 6.40 4.01 -0.95
CA GLY A 965 5.36 4.03 -1.96
C GLY A 965 5.71 3.09 -3.12
N ASP A 966 7.01 2.90 -3.42
CA ASP A 966 7.47 1.91 -4.40
C ASP A 966 7.49 0.48 -3.82
N ILE A 967 6.30 -0.05 -3.57
CA ILE A 967 5.98 -1.30 -4.28
C ILE A 967 5.50 -0.88 -5.66
N THR A 968 6.05 -1.53 -6.66
CA THR A 968 6.35 -0.91 -7.94
C THR A 968 5.07 -0.74 -8.75
N ASN A 969 4.65 0.49 -9.14
CA ASN A 969 3.61 0.90 -10.15
C ASN A 969 2.80 -0.23 -10.83
N GLU A 970 2.22 -1.03 -9.97
CA GLU A 970 1.22 -2.07 -10.14
C GLU A 970 0.06 -1.60 -9.26
N ASN A 971 0.39 -0.89 -8.17
CA ASN A 971 -0.38 0.18 -7.51
C ASN A 971 -0.79 1.40 -8.37
N SER A 972 -0.47 1.46 -9.67
CA SER A 972 -1.17 2.35 -10.64
C SER A 972 -2.21 1.59 -11.48
N MET A 973 -2.43 0.34 -11.12
CA MET A 973 -3.48 -0.47 -11.65
C MET A 973 -4.04 -1.48 -10.61
N MET A 974 -3.80 -1.26 -9.29
CA MET A 974 -4.33 -1.90 -8.07
C MET A 974 -5.68 -1.32 -7.68
N ASP A 975 -6.24 -1.85 -6.61
CA ASP A 975 -7.65 -1.78 -6.44
C ASP A 975 -8.14 -1.86 -4.99
N MET A 976 -7.92 -0.73 -4.28
CA MET A 976 -8.60 -0.29 -3.06
C MET A 976 -10.10 -0.43 -3.09
N VAL A 977 -10.60 -0.51 -4.32
CA VAL A 977 -11.98 -0.56 -4.57
C VAL A 977 -12.37 -1.86 -5.32
N LEU A 978 -11.53 -2.97 -5.30
CA LEU A 978 -11.77 -4.45 -5.56
C LEU A 978 -11.46 -5.57 -4.46
N TYR A 979 -10.32 -5.64 -3.83
CA TYR A 979 -10.15 -5.96 -2.36
C TYR A 979 -11.27 -5.74 -1.26
N GLY A 980 -12.59 -5.94 -1.49
CA GLY A 980 -13.77 -5.59 -0.62
C GLY A 980 -15.21 -6.20 -0.90
N ASN A 981 -15.41 -7.33 -1.62
CA ASN A 981 -16.28 -8.52 -1.76
C ASN A 981 -15.49 -9.94 -2.08
N ILE A 982 -14.62 -10.50 -1.14
CA ILE A 982 -13.30 -11.31 -0.94
C ILE A 982 -12.34 -11.35 0.40
N VAL A 983 -11.78 -10.55 1.42
CA VAL A 983 -11.70 -9.18 2.20
C VAL A 983 -12.63 -8.88 3.42
N ASN A 984 -13.59 -7.92 3.55
CA ASN A 984 -14.44 -7.43 4.70
C ASN A 984 -15.93 -7.97 4.87
N SER A 985 -16.20 -9.26 5.13
CA SER A 985 -17.48 -9.99 5.18
C SER A 985 -17.59 -11.43 5.82
N GLU A 986 -16.63 -12.37 5.74
CA GLU A 986 -16.17 -13.38 6.74
C GLU A 986 -14.67 -13.53 7.08
N LEU A 987 -14.11 -12.71 7.94
CA LEU A 987 -12.71 -12.63 8.36
C LEU A 987 -12.68 -11.50 9.39
N TRP A 988 -13.74 -11.42 10.18
CA TRP A 988 -13.97 -10.49 11.28
C TRP A 988 -15.08 -11.13 12.04
N GLU A 989 -14.75 -11.50 13.25
CA GLU A 989 -15.66 -11.79 14.31
C GLU A 989 -16.93 -10.96 14.32
N THR A 990 -18.00 -11.67 14.65
CA THR A 990 -19.32 -11.23 14.32
C THR A 990 -20.39 -11.88 15.23
N PRO A 991 -21.18 -11.11 16.01
CA PRO A 991 -21.08 -9.68 16.24
C PRO A 991 -19.73 -9.22 16.72
N SER A 992 -19.60 -7.91 16.80
CA SER A 992 -18.31 -7.29 16.95
C SER A 992 -17.58 -7.77 18.23
N PRO A 993 -16.26 -8.05 18.17
CA PRO A 993 -15.40 -7.54 19.22
C PRO A 993 -15.72 -6.04 19.29
N ASN A 994 -15.97 -5.51 20.45
CA ASN A 994 -16.93 -4.42 20.62
C ASN A 994 -16.33 -3.02 20.51
N ALA A 995 -17.09 -2.03 20.96
CA ALA A 995 -16.58 -0.76 21.43
C ALA A 995 -15.13 -0.57 21.84
N LYS A 996 -14.49 -1.49 22.60
CA LYS A 996 -13.33 -1.32 23.49
C LYS A 996 -12.04 -2.11 23.14
N THR A 997 -12.03 -3.36 22.72
CA THR A 997 -10.80 -4.21 22.65
C THR A 997 -9.74 -3.95 21.53
N LEU A 998 -9.42 -2.72 21.07
CA LEU A 998 -8.43 -2.37 19.98
C LEU A 998 -7.48 -1.08 20.01
N LEU A 999 -7.24 -0.35 21.13
CA LEU A 999 -5.98 0.22 21.71
C LEU A 999 -5.34 -0.26 23.18
N HIS A 1000 -4.82 -1.42 23.85
CA HIS A 1000 -4.33 -2.93 23.90
C HIS A 1000 -3.22 -3.67 23.01
N ASP A 1001 -3.49 -4.63 22.06
CA ASP A 1001 -2.57 -5.60 21.33
C ASP A 1001 -2.12 -5.40 19.85
N THR A 1002 -2.46 -4.30 19.22
CA THR A 1002 -1.82 -3.73 18.03
C THR A 1002 -0.42 -3.60 18.56
N GLN A 1003 -0.27 -2.66 19.47
CA GLN A 1003 0.73 -2.57 20.49
C GLN A 1003 0.75 -3.88 21.33
N GLN A 1004 1.22 -5.01 20.79
CA GLN A 1004 1.79 -6.12 21.58
C GLN A 1004 3.24 -6.43 21.20
N ILE A 1005 3.81 -5.67 20.27
CA ILE A 1005 4.91 -6.15 19.46
C ILE A 1005 5.83 -5.00 18.95
N THR A 1006 6.64 -5.18 17.91
CA THR A 1006 7.48 -4.10 17.33
C THR A 1006 7.56 -4.12 15.81
N TRP A 1007 6.78 -4.94 15.11
CA TRP A 1007 6.74 -4.97 13.65
C TRP A 1007 5.34 -4.76 13.14
N ARG A 1008 5.13 -3.62 12.53
CA ARG A 1008 3.91 -2.93 12.87
C ARG A 1008 3.23 -2.49 11.62
N THR A 1009 1.95 -2.25 11.81
CA THR A 1009 1.20 -1.24 11.10
C THR A 1009 0.37 -0.47 12.19
N ALA A 1010 -0.57 0.49 12.11
CA ALA A 1010 -1.27 1.08 13.30
C ALA A 1010 -2.21 2.27 13.06
N ALA A 1011 -3.06 2.53 14.06
CA ALA A 1011 -3.98 3.65 14.29
C ALA A 1011 -4.32 4.51 13.10
N ALA A 1012 -3.48 5.41 12.62
CA ALA A 1012 -3.80 6.08 11.36
C ALA A 1012 -3.73 5.12 10.16
N THR A 1013 -4.09 3.84 10.30
CA THR A 1013 -5.03 3.14 9.43
C THR A 1013 -5.97 2.20 10.18
N VAL A 1014 -6.83 2.77 11.03
CA VAL A 1014 -7.93 2.14 11.81
C VAL A 1014 -9.11 3.05 12.06
N GLN A 1015 -9.12 4.31 11.67
CA GLN A 1015 -10.37 5.04 11.53
C GLN A 1015 -10.39 5.95 10.32
N GLN A 1016 -9.54 5.70 9.33
CA GLN A 1016 -10.07 5.40 8.00
C GLN A 1016 -10.11 3.90 7.73
N ARG A 1017 -9.65 3.14 8.69
CA ARG A 1017 -9.90 1.74 8.77
C ARG A 1017 -10.85 1.67 9.97
N LEU A 1018 -11.92 2.53 10.09
CA LEU A 1018 -13.18 2.28 10.88
C LEU A 1018 -14.68 2.50 10.48
N VAL A 1019 -15.04 3.00 9.29
CA VAL A 1019 -16.38 2.86 8.66
C VAL A 1019 -16.40 2.23 7.23
N LEU A 1020 -15.40 1.38 6.97
CA LEU A 1020 -15.11 0.16 6.24
C LEU A 1020 -15.90 -0.69 7.24
N TYR A 1021 -15.54 -1.06 8.45
CA TYR A 1021 -16.35 -1.03 9.68
C TYR A 1021 -17.60 -0.17 9.99
N CYS A 1022 -18.28 0.43 9.02
CA CYS A 1022 -19.68 0.21 8.76
C CYS A 1022 -20.16 0.77 7.39
N VAL A 1023 -19.45 1.46 6.45
CA VAL A 1023 -20.12 2.04 5.22
C VAL A 1023 -20.73 1.02 4.29
N PHE A 1024 -20.36 -0.22 4.56
CA PHE A 1024 -20.85 -1.37 3.91
C PHE A 1024 -21.96 -1.92 4.80
N ARG A 1025 -21.71 -2.91 5.64
CA ARG A 1025 -22.60 -4.03 5.99
C ARG A 1025 -23.94 -3.77 6.74
N GLY A 1026 -24.53 -2.57 6.73
CA GLY A 1026 -25.99 -2.48 6.88
C GLY A 1026 -26.61 -1.73 8.05
N ASN A 1027 -25.91 -0.97 8.88
CA ASN A 1027 -26.52 -0.44 10.13
C ASN A 1027 -27.23 -1.51 10.97
N SER A 1028 -26.62 -2.68 10.93
CA SER A 1028 -27.07 -3.94 11.48
C SER A 1028 -26.41 -4.29 12.82
N ASP A 1029 -25.84 -3.30 13.55
CA ASP A 1029 -25.28 -3.49 14.91
C ASP A 1029 -25.40 -2.29 15.86
N SER A 1030 -25.13 -2.62 17.11
CA SER A 1030 -24.77 -1.88 18.31
C SER A 1030 -23.31 -1.39 18.46
N VAL A 1031 -22.25 -2.01 17.90
CA VAL A 1031 -21.00 -1.26 17.64
C VAL A 1031 -21.20 -0.23 16.58
N CYS A 1032 -22.38 -0.18 16.07
CA CYS A 1032 -22.82 1.01 15.49
C CYS A 1032 -23.55 1.66 16.77
N ALA A 1033 -22.93 2.68 17.48
CA ALA A 1033 -23.23 3.61 18.66
C ALA A 1033 -23.00 5.24 18.60
N ASP A 1034 -23.86 6.07 17.92
CA ASP A 1034 -24.02 7.46 17.27
C ASP A 1034 -23.07 8.20 16.19
N ILE A 1035 -23.26 8.49 14.82
CA ILE A 1035 -24.27 8.34 13.68
C ILE A 1035 -24.54 9.40 12.39
N PRO A 1036 -23.96 9.47 11.09
CA PRO A 1036 -24.49 9.74 9.62
C PRO A 1036 -25.04 8.59 8.47
N LYS A 1037 -26.26 7.90 7.99
CA LYS A 1037 -27.82 7.82 7.51
C LYS A 1037 -28.13 7.48 6.01
N GLN A 1038 -28.85 6.37 5.79
CA GLN A 1038 -28.92 5.46 4.62
C GLN A 1038 -30.30 5.06 4.09
N LYS A 1039 -30.24 4.41 2.93
CA LYS A 1039 -31.36 4.03 2.06
C LYS A 1039 -31.02 2.83 1.21
N THR A 1040 -29.78 2.44 0.97
CA THR A 1040 -29.46 1.06 0.64
C THR A 1040 -28.18 0.70 1.29
N SER A 1041 -27.47 -0.11 0.58
CA SER A 1041 -26.43 -0.90 1.05
C SER A 1041 -25.96 -1.61 -0.19
N PHE A 1042 -25.51 -2.87 -0.10
CA PHE A 1042 -24.58 -3.61 -0.98
C PHE A 1042 -24.06 -5.02 -0.48
N PHE A 1043 -24.89 -6.06 -0.11
CA PHE A 1043 -24.47 -7.36 0.54
C PHE A 1043 -24.86 -8.85 0.14
N TYR A 1044 -24.60 -9.80 1.05
CA TYR A 1044 -25.20 -11.10 1.24
C TYR A 1044 -24.84 -11.73 2.63
N GLU A 1045 -25.06 -13.04 2.80
CA GLU A 1045 -24.36 -13.99 3.73
C GLU A 1045 -24.12 -15.48 3.27
N ARG A 1046 -23.11 -16.09 3.87
CA ARG A 1046 -22.84 -17.46 4.33
C ARG A 1046 -23.01 -18.73 3.46
N ASP A 1047 -22.04 -19.69 3.46
CA ASP A 1047 -22.15 -21.06 2.85
C ASP A 1047 -21.80 -22.42 3.52
N ALA A 1048 -22.33 -23.55 2.96
CA ALA A 1048 -22.73 -24.84 3.62
C ALA A 1048 -21.88 -25.37 4.74
N TYR A 1049 -20.61 -25.20 4.53
CA TYR A 1049 -19.59 -25.92 5.22
C TYR A 1049 -18.40 -24.93 5.42
N TRP A 1050 -18.64 -23.61 5.55
CA TRP A 1050 -17.67 -22.73 6.22
C TRP A 1050 -17.36 -23.34 7.58
N ASN A 1051 -16.12 -23.13 8.04
CA ASN A 1051 -15.65 -23.74 9.26
C ASN A 1051 -15.73 -25.26 9.08
N LYS A 1052 -15.44 -25.76 7.87
CA LYS A 1052 -15.19 -27.19 7.55
C LYS A 1052 -13.99 -27.25 6.60
N THR A 1053 -13.56 -28.40 6.08
CA THR A 1053 -12.08 -28.55 6.00
C THR A 1053 -11.54 -29.55 4.96
N ALA A 1054 -10.43 -29.27 4.27
CA ALA A 1054 -9.97 -29.88 3.00
C ALA A 1054 -9.89 -31.41 2.89
N GLY A 1055 -11.05 -32.03 2.71
CA GLY A 1055 -11.12 -33.39 2.22
C GLY A 1055 -10.46 -33.55 0.86
N VAL A 1056 -9.21 -34.05 0.82
CA VAL A 1056 -8.38 -34.22 -0.39
C VAL A 1056 -9.08 -35.09 -1.46
N PRO A 1057 -8.99 -34.76 -2.76
CA PRO A 1057 -9.75 -35.42 -3.81
C PRO A 1057 -9.29 -36.81 -4.08
N LYS A 1058 -10.26 -37.54 -4.57
CA LYS A 1058 -10.05 -38.83 -5.17
C LYS A 1058 -9.22 -38.68 -6.46
N GLY A 1059 -7.92 -38.97 -6.36
CA GLY A 1059 -7.01 -38.98 -7.50
C GLY A 1059 -6.31 -37.64 -7.77
N ALA A 1060 -6.12 -36.84 -6.72
CA ALA A 1060 -5.22 -35.69 -6.72
C ALA A 1060 -4.45 -35.61 -5.38
N SER A 1061 -3.54 -34.66 -5.29
CA SER A 1061 -2.54 -34.51 -4.23
C SER A 1061 -2.43 -33.05 -3.80
N VAL A 1062 -1.89 -32.81 -2.62
CA VAL A 1062 -1.66 -31.49 -2.04
C VAL A 1062 -0.18 -31.31 -1.69
N LEU A 1063 0.45 -30.32 -2.25
CA LEU A 1063 1.68 -29.71 -1.74
C LEU A 1063 1.30 -28.40 -1.04
N MET A 1064 2.08 -27.94 -0.08
CA MET A 1064 1.86 -26.70 0.64
C MET A 1064 3.18 -26.11 1.12
N TYR A 1065 3.32 -24.79 1.03
CA TYR A 1065 4.43 -24.02 1.57
C TYR A 1065 3.96 -23.24 2.80
N SER A 1066 4.88 -22.86 3.65
CA SER A 1066 4.69 -22.13 4.90
C SER A 1066 6.07 -21.76 5.37
N SER A 1067 6.25 -20.67 6.10
CA SER A 1067 7.60 -20.29 6.50
C SER A 1067 7.59 -19.27 7.67
N ALA A 1068 8.75 -18.95 8.28
CA ALA A 1068 8.81 -18.32 9.62
C ALA A 1068 9.28 -16.83 9.84
N ILE A 1069 10.11 -16.13 9.05
CA ILE A 1069 10.27 -14.64 9.07
C ILE A 1069 9.54 -13.91 7.93
N ASP A 1070 8.63 -13.02 8.23
CA ASP A 1070 8.25 -11.88 7.35
C ASP A 1070 7.31 -11.03 8.23
N THR A 1071 6.78 -9.92 7.74
CA THR A 1071 5.43 -9.55 8.17
C THR A 1071 4.51 -10.68 7.68
N GLN A 1072 3.20 -10.56 7.58
CA GLN A 1072 2.50 -11.45 6.70
C GLN A 1072 1.69 -12.67 7.50
N THR A 1073 1.67 -14.00 8.00
CA THR A 1073 2.04 -15.52 8.21
C THR A 1073 3.10 -16.45 8.97
N ILE A 1074 3.16 -16.62 10.32
CA ILE A 1074 3.96 -17.67 11.08
C ILE A 1074 3.37 -19.06 10.80
N PRO A 1075 4.02 -20.23 10.85
CA PRO A 1075 3.33 -21.53 10.72
C PRO A 1075 2.08 -21.83 11.57
N LYS A 1076 1.74 -21.07 12.63
CA LYS A 1076 0.91 -21.49 13.78
C LYS A 1076 -0.55 -21.98 13.44
N TYR A 1077 -1.10 -21.70 12.24
CA TYR A 1077 -2.31 -22.32 11.66
C TYR A 1077 -2.07 -23.10 10.34
N ALA A 1078 -0.91 -23.00 9.69
CA ALA A 1078 -0.58 -23.94 8.60
C ALA A 1078 -0.60 -25.37 9.16
N ASP A 1079 -0.16 -25.47 10.40
CA ASP A 1079 -0.39 -26.55 11.33
C ASP A 1079 -1.87 -26.94 11.47
N VAL A 1080 -2.78 -25.98 11.66
CA VAL A 1080 -4.20 -26.19 11.97
C VAL A 1080 -4.93 -26.92 10.85
N GLU A 1081 -4.62 -26.68 9.57
CA GLU A 1081 -5.25 -27.47 8.51
C GLU A 1081 -4.40 -28.51 7.85
N ASN A 1082 -3.08 -28.46 7.94
CA ASN A 1082 -2.40 -29.74 7.80
C ASN A 1082 -2.89 -30.75 8.86
N ALA A 1083 -3.43 -30.29 10.01
CA ALA A 1083 -4.27 -31.12 10.88
C ALA A 1083 -5.69 -31.36 10.33
N THR A 1084 -6.52 -30.34 10.11
CA THR A 1084 -7.94 -30.55 9.79
C THR A 1084 -8.17 -31.20 8.40
N MET A 1085 -7.42 -30.85 7.34
CA MET A 1085 -7.52 -31.33 5.94
C MET A 1085 -7.83 -32.83 5.84
N ALA A 1086 -9.07 -33.19 5.51
CA ALA A 1086 -9.58 -34.56 5.55
C ALA A 1086 -9.06 -35.48 4.41
N GLY A 1087 -7.75 -35.73 4.40
CA GLY A 1087 -7.08 -36.66 3.50
C GLY A 1087 -5.59 -36.76 3.79
N THR A 1088 -4.93 -37.78 3.24
CA THR A 1088 -3.52 -38.10 3.55
C THR A 1088 -2.56 -37.80 2.41
N ASN A 1089 -3.05 -37.50 1.20
CA ASN A 1089 -2.20 -37.19 0.05
C ASN A 1089 -1.85 -35.69 0.05
N LYS A 1090 -1.23 -35.24 1.14
CA LYS A 1090 -0.96 -33.83 1.44
C LYS A 1090 0.41 -33.65 2.11
N LEU A 1091 1.13 -32.56 1.81
CA LEU A 1091 2.46 -32.24 2.37
C LEU A 1091 2.63 -30.75 2.67
N LEU A 1092 2.83 -30.39 3.94
CA LEU A 1092 3.23 -29.05 4.38
C LEU A 1092 4.74 -28.93 4.48
N LEU A 1093 5.32 -27.86 3.93
CA LEU A 1093 6.72 -27.48 4.08
C LEU A 1093 6.83 -26.19 4.90
N HIS A 1094 7.89 -26.08 5.72
CA HIS A 1094 8.17 -24.90 6.54
C HIS A 1094 9.59 -24.35 6.25
N PHE A 1095 9.73 -23.27 5.47
CA PHE A 1095 11.03 -22.61 5.25
C PHE A 1095 11.34 -21.67 6.43
N PRO A 1096 12.48 -21.77 7.13
CA PRO A 1096 12.71 -20.98 8.35
C PRO A 1096 12.92 -19.47 8.08
N TYR A 1097 13.25 -19.08 6.85
CA TYR A 1097 13.69 -17.73 6.51
C TYR A 1097 13.16 -17.19 5.17
N GLY A 1098 12.11 -17.78 4.57
CA GLY A 1098 11.49 -17.19 3.37
C GLY A 1098 11.13 -15.72 3.62
N GLY A 1099 11.11 -14.84 2.63
CA GLY A 1099 10.47 -13.52 2.78
C GLY A 1099 9.10 -13.54 2.14
N HIS A 1100 8.60 -12.41 1.68
CA HIS A 1100 7.37 -12.45 0.92
C HIS A 1100 7.58 -13.10 -0.47
N SER A 1101 7.57 -14.45 -0.55
CA SER A 1101 7.37 -15.38 -1.70
C SER A 1101 8.03 -16.72 -1.48
N ALA A 1102 7.31 -17.80 -1.20
CA ALA A 1102 8.02 -19.08 -1.09
C ALA A 1102 8.58 -19.51 -2.46
N VAL A 1103 8.05 -19.03 -3.60
CA VAL A 1103 8.70 -19.20 -4.92
C VAL A 1103 9.71 -18.11 -5.31
N SER A 1104 9.75 -16.94 -4.67
CA SER A 1104 10.62 -15.81 -5.09
C SER A 1104 11.31 -15.04 -3.94
N THR A 1105 11.38 -15.63 -2.75
CA THR A 1105 12.16 -15.18 -1.58
C THR A 1105 12.65 -16.35 -0.68
N THR A 1106 12.63 -17.58 -1.16
CA THR A 1106 13.33 -18.73 -0.55
C THR A 1106 14.65 -18.98 -1.27
N ASN A 1107 15.41 -17.90 -1.53
CA ASN A 1107 16.70 -17.98 -2.18
C ASN A 1107 17.61 -18.96 -1.42
N THR A 1108 18.29 -19.83 -2.16
CA THR A 1108 19.25 -20.80 -1.62
C THR A 1108 20.70 -20.42 -1.88
N ASP A 1109 20.92 -19.38 -2.69
CA ASP A 1109 22.22 -18.90 -3.11
C ASP A 1109 22.24 -17.37 -3.10
N ALA A 1110 23.35 -16.80 -2.64
CA ALA A 1110 23.58 -15.35 -2.58
C ALA A 1110 24.22 -14.81 -3.87
N GLU A 1111 24.88 -15.68 -4.65
CA GLU A 1111 25.47 -15.37 -5.96
C GLU A 1111 24.47 -15.61 -7.11
N GLU A 1112 23.40 -16.40 -6.89
CA GLU A 1112 22.26 -16.57 -7.81
C GLU A 1112 20.91 -16.08 -7.21
N PRO A 1113 20.64 -14.76 -7.07
CA PRO A 1113 19.46 -14.24 -6.35
C PRO A 1113 18.09 -14.58 -6.94
N THR A 1114 18.03 -15.17 -8.12
CA THR A 1114 16.78 -15.66 -8.74
C THR A 1114 16.41 -17.07 -8.28
N ARG A 1115 17.36 -17.85 -7.74
CA ARG A 1115 17.19 -19.29 -7.51
C ARG A 1115 16.50 -19.57 -6.18
N ASN A 1116 15.26 -20.05 -6.26
CA ASN A 1116 14.33 -20.16 -5.14
C ASN A 1116 13.85 -21.59 -4.89
N CYS A 1117 13.98 -22.07 -3.65
CA CYS A 1117 13.66 -23.46 -3.29
C CYS A 1117 12.17 -23.80 -3.52
N GLY A 1118 11.22 -22.91 -3.20
CA GLY A 1118 9.80 -23.17 -3.47
C GLY A 1118 9.45 -23.20 -4.96
N GLN A 1119 10.21 -22.49 -5.81
CA GLN A 1119 10.07 -22.56 -7.27
C GLN A 1119 10.65 -23.87 -7.82
N ASP A 1120 11.80 -24.30 -7.32
CA ASP A 1120 12.41 -25.59 -7.66
C ASP A 1120 11.49 -26.75 -7.25
N ILE A 1121 10.91 -26.71 -6.04
CA ILE A 1121 9.95 -27.72 -5.55
C ILE A 1121 8.64 -27.68 -6.36
N LEU A 1122 8.18 -26.52 -6.81
CA LEU A 1122 6.97 -26.39 -7.65
C LEU A 1122 7.20 -27.03 -9.02
N ASN A 1123 8.33 -26.72 -9.65
CA ASN A 1123 8.79 -27.34 -10.90
C ASN A 1123 8.92 -28.86 -10.75
N ALA A 1124 9.49 -29.34 -9.64
CA ALA A 1124 9.64 -30.76 -9.35
C ALA A 1124 8.29 -31.47 -9.13
N TYR A 1125 7.39 -30.87 -8.36
CA TYR A 1125 6.06 -31.41 -8.03
C TYR A 1125 5.24 -31.71 -9.28
N VAL A 1126 5.15 -30.71 -10.15
CA VAL A 1126 4.55 -30.80 -11.47
C VAL A 1126 5.17 -31.91 -12.29
N SER A 1127 6.50 -31.89 -12.39
CA SER A 1127 7.24 -32.82 -13.24
C SER A 1127 7.03 -34.26 -12.78
N GLY A 1128 7.00 -34.48 -11.46
CA GLY A 1128 6.67 -35.72 -10.76
C GLY A 1128 5.19 -36.12 -10.75
N ASN A 1129 4.33 -35.46 -11.53
CA ASN A 1129 2.89 -35.71 -11.65
C ASN A 1129 2.07 -35.46 -10.36
N GLY A 1130 2.55 -34.59 -9.47
CA GLY A 1130 1.95 -34.30 -8.16
C GLY A 1130 2.34 -35.30 -7.06
N ASP A 1131 3.29 -36.20 -7.31
CA ASP A 1131 3.66 -37.21 -6.32
C ASP A 1131 4.55 -36.62 -5.21
N ILE A 1132 3.90 -36.10 -4.15
CA ILE A 1132 4.55 -35.60 -2.94
C ILE A 1132 5.49 -36.61 -2.26
N SER A 1133 5.35 -37.92 -2.52
CA SER A 1133 6.25 -38.94 -1.96
C SER A 1133 7.59 -39.05 -2.69
N LYS A 1134 7.75 -38.33 -3.81
CA LYS A 1134 8.98 -38.23 -4.62
C LYS A 1134 9.57 -36.83 -4.67
N LEU A 1135 9.02 -35.87 -3.93
CA LEU A 1135 9.62 -34.54 -3.84
C LEU A 1135 10.94 -34.61 -3.09
N ASP A 1136 11.97 -34.01 -3.66
CA ASP A 1136 13.11 -33.55 -2.88
C ASP A 1136 12.73 -32.22 -2.22
N THR A 1137 13.07 -32.09 -0.94
CA THR A 1137 12.80 -30.91 -0.11
C THR A 1137 14.05 -30.51 0.68
N SER A 1138 15.23 -31.03 0.32
CA SER A 1138 16.51 -30.70 0.98
C SER A 1138 16.79 -29.21 0.98
N CYS A 1139 16.47 -28.51 -0.11
CA CYS A 1139 16.71 -27.08 -0.26
C CYS A 1139 15.96 -26.21 0.77
N VAL A 1140 14.93 -26.74 1.45
CA VAL A 1140 14.23 -26.03 2.55
C VAL A 1140 15.18 -25.73 3.71
N ALA A 1141 16.22 -26.56 3.90
CA ALA A 1141 17.30 -26.34 4.86
C ALA A 1141 18.47 -25.50 4.31
N GLU A 1142 18.46 -25.19 3.01
CA GLU A 1142 19.49 -24.41 2.30
C GLU A 1142 19.03 -22.96 2.02
N VAL A 1143 17.76 -22.62 2.32
CA VAL A 1143 17.27 -21.23 2.23
C VAL A 1143 18.13 -20.32 3.09
N LEU A 1144 18.60 -19.22 2.49
CA LEU A 1144 19.54 -18.29 3.12
C LEU A 1144 19.01 -17.78 4.47
N PRO A 1145 19.84 -17.81 5.54
CA PRO A 1145 19.49 -17.22 6.81
C PRO A 1145 19.41 -15.69 6.70
N LEU A 1146 18.75 -15.08 7.69
CA LEU A 1146 18.72 -13.64 7.79
C LEU A 1146 20.04 -13.10 8.35
N GLU A 1147 20.90 -12.58 7.47
CA GLU A 1147 22.20 -12.03 7.84
C GLU A 1147 22.17 -10.50 7.99
N PHE A 1148 22.21 -10.03 9.24
CA PHE A 1148 22.08 -8.63 9.65
C PHE A 1148 23.32 -7.74 9.37
N GLN A 1149 24.35 -8.30 8.71
CA GLN A 1149 25.56 -7.60 8.24
C GLN A 1149 25.54 -7.31 6.73
N ILE A 1150 24.84 -8.12 5.95
CA ILE A 1150 24.85 -8.05 4.48
C ILE A 1150 23.92 -6.92 4.02
N VAL A 1151 24.23 -6.30 2.89
CA VAL A 1151 23.31 -5.39 2.19
C VAL A 1151 22.70 -6.15 1.00
N HIS A 1152 21.38 -6.31 0.98
CA HIS A 1152 20.65 -6.91 -0.16
C HIS A 1152 19.94 -5.85 -1.04
N ASP A 1153 19.92 -4.59 -0.59
CA ASP A 1153 19.41 -3.42 -1.33
C ASP A 1153 20.47 -2.31 -1.24
N GLU A 1154 21.33 -2.24 -2.25
CA GLU A 1154 22.52 -1.41 -2.21
C GLU A 1154 22.22 0.09 -2.24
N ASP A 1155 21.13 0.50 -2.89
CA ASP A 1155 20.82 1.92 -3.06
C ASP A 1155 19.97 2.43 -1.90
N LYS A 1156 19.10 1.59 -1.31
CA LYS A 1156 18.53 1.85 0.02
C LYS A 1156 19.62 1.97 1.09
N ALA A 1157 20.66 1.13 1.08
CA ALA A 1157 21.75 1.23 2.04
C ALA A 1157 22.56 2.54 1.90
N LYS A 1158 22.94 2.93 0.67
CA LYS A 1158 23.56 4.24 0.41
C LYS A 1158 22.66 5.38 0.91
N ALA A 1159 21.39 5.35 0.53
CA ALA A 1159 20.43 6.39 0.88
C ALA A 1159 20.07 6.42 2.37
N LEU A 1160 20.18 5.34 3.14
CA LEU A 1160 19.93 5.37 4.58
C LEU A 1160 21.18 5.68 5.41
N PHE A 1161 22.32 5.05 5.09
CA PHE A 1161 23.50 5.01 5.97
C PHE A 1161 24.74 5.70 5.37
N GLY A 1162 24.64 6.25 4.16
CA GLY A 1162 25.80 6.75 3.39
C GLY A 1162 26.78 5.66 2.94
N SER A 1163 26.47 4.38 3.19
CA SER A 1163 27.42 3.26 3.08
C SER A 1163 26.71 1.94 2.78
N THR A 1164 27.34 1.11 1.93
CA THR A 1164 26.92 -0.27 1.64
C THR A 1164 27.72 -1.31 2.41
N THR A 1165 28.74 -0.90 3.17
CA THR A 1165 29.70 -1.80 3.85
C THR A 1165 29.75 -1.65 5.36
N ASP A 1166 29.18 -0.57 5.91
CA ASP A 1166 29.02 -0.37 7.36
C ASP A 1166 27.68 0.33 7.65
N MET A 1167 26.59 -0.46 7.64
CA MET A 1167 25.24 0.00 8.01
C MET A 1167 25.11 0.41 9.50
N TYR A 1168 26.20 0.47 10.26
CA TYR A 1168 26.19 0.81 11.69
C TYR A 1168 27.13 1.99 12.02
N GLY A 1169 27.93 2.47 11.05
CA GLY A 1169 28.86 3.60 11.21
C GLY A 1169 29.98 3.39 12.24
N ASP A 1170 30.23 2.15 12.67
CA ASP A 1170 31.18 1.84 13.74
C ASP A 1170 32.64 2.07 13.33
N MET A 1171 32.99 1.73 12.08
CA MET A 1171 34.33 1.97 11.55
C MET A 1171 34.61 3.48 11.42
N GLU A 1172 33.62 4.26 10.98
CA GLU A 1172 33.76 5.71 10.90
C GLU A 1172 33.90 6.33 12.29
N ARG A 1173 33.07 5.93 13.26
CA ARG A 1173 33.17 6.38 14.66
C ARG A 1173 34.52 6.06 15.30
N LEU A 1174 35.10 4.89 15.00
CA LEU A 1174 36.47 4.54 15.43
C LEU A 1174 37.53 5.47 14.81
N VAL A 1175 37.42 5.78 13.51
CA VAL A 1175 38.32 6.72 12.82
C VAL A 1175 38.16 8.14 13.36
N GLN A 1176 36.94 8.66 13.48
CA GLN A 1176 36.66 9.99 14.06
C GLN A 1176 37.20 10.11 15.49
N THR A 1177 37.06 9.06 16.32
CA THR A 1177 37.58 9.04 17.70
C THR A 1177 39.11 9.07 17.72
N ALA A 1178 39.77 8.30 16.85
CA ALA A 1178 41.22 8.34 16.70
C ALA A 1178 41.70 9.74 16.28
N VAL A 1179 41.06 10.36 15.27
CA VAL A 1179 41.37 11.71 14.79
C VAL A 1179 41.16 12.77 15.89
N LYS A 1180 40.02 12.73 16.61
CA LYS A 1180 39.74 13.64 17.75
C LYS A 1180 40.77 13.50 18.88
N SER A 1181 41.30 12.30 19.12
CA SER A 1181 42.39 12.09 20.10
C SER A 1181 43.73 12.71 19.64
N GLN A 1182 43.99 12.67 18.33
CA GLN A 1182 45.24 13.15 17.73
C GLN A 1182 45.24 14.68 17.52
N SER A 1183 44.09 15.29 17.22
CA SER A 1183 43.94 16.75 17.16
C SER A 1183 44.09 17.38 18.53
N ALA A 1184 43.44 16.86 19.58
CA ALA A 1184 43.58 17.35 20.96
C ALA A 1184 45.04 17.29 21.46
N ALA A 1185 45.78 16.24 21.12
CA ALA A 1185 47.21 16.13 21.40
C ALA A 1185 48.07 17.18 20.64
N THR A 1186 47.58 17.67 19.51
CA THR A 1186 48.24 18.68 18.67
C THR A 1186 47.93 20.11 19.16
N GLU A 1187 46.68 20.41 19.52
CA GLU A 1187 46.28 21.69 20.11
C GLU A 1187 46.96 21.94 21.47
N ALA A 1188 47.08 20.89 22.30
CA ALA A 1188 47.82 20.95 23.56
C ALA A 1188 49.29 21.36 23.34
N LYS A 1189 49.89 20.99 22.21
CA LYS A 1189 51.26 21.35 21.84
C LYS A 1189 51.38 22.78 21.32
N HIS A 1190 50.50 23.20 20.40
CA HIS A 1190 50.51 24.56 19.86
C HIS A 1190 50.18 25.63 20.92
N ASN A 1191 49.31 25.35 21.89
CA ASN A 1191 49.02 26.29 22.98
C ASN A 1191 50.27 26.59 23.84
N VAL A 1192 51.15 25.61 24.07
CA VAL A 1192 52.42 25.83 24.78
C VAL A 1192 53.37 26.73 23.97
N GLU A 1193 53.43 26.54 22.64
CA GLU A 1193 54.26 27.34 21.74
C GLU A 1193 53.76 28.81 21.64
N ILE A 1194 52.43 29.02 21.64
CA ILE A 1194 51.81 30.36 21.65
C ILE A 1194 52.01 31.08 22.99
N ILE A 1195 51.96 30.36 24.11
CA ILE A 1195 52.27 30.92 25.44
C ILE A 1195 53.75 31.35 25.51
N ALA A 1196 54.68 30.55 24.98
CA ALA A 1196 56.09 30.92 24.91
C ALA A 1196 56.33 32.20 24.08
N LEU A 1197 55.73 32.30 22.89
CA LEU A 1197 55.83 33.47 22.01
C LEU A 1197 55.26 34.75 22.64
N SER A 1198 54.13 34.66 23.33
CA SER A 1198 53.50 35.81 24.00
C SER A 1198 54.28 36.26 25.24
N CYS A 1199 54.87 35.35 26.01
CA CYS A 1199 55.84 35.69 27.06
C CYS A 1199 57.10 36.38 26.50
N GLY A 1200 57.62 35.90 25.36
CA GLY A 1200 58.77 36.52 24.68
C GLY A 1200 58.50 37.96 24.24
N MET A 1201 57.34 38.22 23.62
CA MET A 1201 56.94 39.59 23.24
C MET A 1201 56.77 40.51 24.46
N ALA A 1202 56.20 40.01 25.57
CA ALA A 1202 56.09 40.79 26.80
C ALA A 1202 57.46 41.19 27.37
N ALA A 1203 58.45 40.30 27.34
CA ALA A 1203 59.82 40.61 27.74
C ALA A 1203 60.46 41.70 26.86
N CYS A 1204 60.28 41.61 25.53
CA CYS A 1204 60.76 42.64 24.59
C CYS A 1204 60.12 44.02 24.83
N VAL A 1205 58.81 44.07 25.08
CA VAL A 1205 58.10 45.33 25.41
C VAL A 1205 58.63 45.93 26.72
N LEU A 1206 58.86 45.11 27.75
CA LEU A 1206 59.44 45.57 29.02
C LEU A 1206 60.88 46.08 28.84
N ALA A 1207 61.69 45.45 27.99
CA ALA A 1207 63.04 45.92 27.66
C ALA A 1207 63.02 47.29 26.94
N VAL A 1208 62.12 47.49 25.97
CA VAL A 1208 61.93 48.77 25.28
C VAL A 1208 61.45 49.87 26.23
N ILE A 1209 60.51 49.56 27.15
CA ILE A 1209 60.07 50.49 28.20
C ILE A 1209 61.24 50.83 29.15
N GLY A 1210 62.08 49.84 29.51
CA GLY A 1210 63.30 50.05 30.29
C GLY A 1210 64.29 51.00 29.61
N MET A 1211 64.54 50.80 28.30
CA MET A 1211 65.36 51.72 27.50
C MET A 1211 64.76 53.12 27.40
N ALA A 1212 63.44 53.24 27.20
CA ALA A 1212 62.76 54.54 27.16
C ALA A 1212 62.88 55.30 28.50
N ILE A 1213 62.75 54.61 29.64
CA ILE A 1213 62.96 55.18 30.98
C ILE A 1213 64.43 55.58 31.20
N TYR A 1214 65.39 54.78 30.70
CA TYR A 1214 66.82 55.10 30.75
C TYR A 1214 67.14 56.36 29.93
N VAL A 1215 66.71 56.42 28.67
CA VAL A 1215 66.87 57.60 27.79
C VAL A 1215 66.23 58.85 28.40
N LYS A 1216 65.06 58.71 29.04
CA LYS A 1216 64.37 59.81 29.75
C LYS A 1216 65.13 60.28 31.00
N LYS A 1217 65.84 59.40 31.71
CA LYS A 1217 66.77 59.78 32.79
C LYS A 1217 68.04 60.46 32.28
N VAL A 1218 68.60 60.02 31.15
CA VAL A 1218 69.80 60.63 30.55
C VAL A 1218 69.50 62.02 29.99
N THR A 1219 68.42 62.19 29.23
CA THR A 1219 67.99 63.49 28.69
C THR A 1219 67.61 64.50 29.80
N ALA A 1220 66.99 64.05 30.89
CA ALA A 1220 66.74 64.89 32.06
C ALA A 1220 68.03 65.45 32.71
N LYS A 1221 69.16 64.75 32.58
CA LYS A 1221 70.47 65.21 33.09
C LYS A 1221 71.24 66.11 32.11
N ALA A 1222 70.95 66.03 30.81
CA ALA A 1222 71.55 66.90 29.78
C ALA A 1222 70.96 68.32 29.74
N SER A 1223 69.72 68.50 30.24
CA SER A 1223 68.96 69.76 30.15
C SER A 1223 69.56 70.96 30.93
N SER A 1224 70.54 70.74 31.82
CA SER A 1224 71.19 71.80 32.60
C SER A 1224 72.43 72.43 31.96
N GLU A 1225 73.03 71.83 30.93
CA GLU A 1225 74.42 72.15 30.53
C GLU A 1225 74.65 72.46 29.02
N SER A 1226 73.67 73.06 28.32
CA SER A 1226 73.91 73.58 26.95
C SER A 1226 73.21 74.91 26.62
N LYS A 1227 72.95 75.79 27.59
CA LYS A 1227 72.49 77.17 27.33
C LYS A 1227 73.63 78.15 27.03
N LYS A 1228 74.64 77.70 26.26
CA LYS A 1228 75.81 78.49 25.81
C LYS A 1228 76.30 77.98 24.45
N ALA A 1229 76.86 78.90 23.66
CA ALA A 1229 77.58 78.65 22.40
C ALA A 1229 76.76 77.99 21.27
N ALA A 1230 75.84 78.76 20.70
CA ALA A 1230 75.64 78.74 19.25
C ALA A 1230 76.69 79.63 18.57
N ASP A 1231 76.84 79.46 17.25
CA ASP A 1231 77.42 80.36 16.25
C ASP A 1231 78.91 80.76 16.34
N ALA A 1232 79.71 80.16 15.43
CA ALA A 1232 80.91 80.78 14.85
C ALA A 1232 81.31 80.21 13.46
N ASN A 1233 80.51 80.51 12.44
CA ASN A 1233 80.88 80.59 11.01
C ASN A 1233 81.22 79.30 10.20
N SER A 1234 81.40 79.48 8.88
CA SER A 1234 81.31 78.47 7.82
C SER A 1234 82.53 78.42 6.87
N THR A 1235 82.73 77.28 6.16
CA THR A 1235 82.91 77.19 4.67
C THR A 1235 83.07 75.73 4.16
N GLU A 1236 83.07 75.60 2.84
CA GLU A 1236 82.85 74.48 1.90
C GLU A 1236 83.67 73.15 1.99
N ASP A 1237 83.08 72.11 1.38
CA ASP A 1237 83.64 70.99 0.58
C ASP A 1237 85.03 70.37 0.84
N ALA A 1238 85.07 69.03 0.97
CA ALA A 1238 85.38 68.13 -0.18
C ALA A 1238 85.41 66.61 0.14
N LYS A 1239 84.61 65.83 -0.61
CA LYS A 1239 84.82 64.47 -1.16
C LYS A 1239 85.54 63.30 -0.41
N THR A 1240 84.82 62.17 -0.44
CA THR A 1240 85.21 60.78 -0.84
C THR A 1240 85.83 59.73 0.13
N VAL A 1241 84.98 58.73 0.47
CA VAL A 1241 85.08 57.28 0.12
C VAL A 1241 85.81 56.28 1.06
N GLU A 1242 85.32 55.03 0.96
CA GLU A 1242 85.72 53.72 1.57
C GLU A 1242 85.09 53.27 2.91
N GLU A 1243 84.47 52.08 2.83
CA GLU A 1243 84.15 51.13 3.92
C GLU A 1243 85.44 50.32 4.27
N PRO A 1244 85.40 49.14 4.94
CA PRO A 1244 84.41 48.51 5.83
C PRO A 1244 85.04 48.08 7.19
N VAL A 1245 84.37 47.22 7.98
CA VAL A 1245 84.89 45.91 8.48
C VAL A 1245 84.02 45.31 9.62
N LYS A 1246 83.43 44.14 9.31
CA LYS A 1246 83.25 42.84 10.03
C LYS A 1246 83.17 42.70 11.57
N GLU A 1247 82.54 41.57 11.92
CA GLU A 1247 82.88 40.56 12.96
C GLU A 1247 82.18 40.59 14.35
N ASP A 1248 81.21 39.66 14.47
CA ASP A 1248 81.00 38.61 15.50
C ASP A 1248 81.00 38.93 17.01
N ILE A 1249 80.03 38.36 17.76
CA ILE A 1249 80.25 37.20 18.69
C ILE A 1249 78.97 36.74 19.44
N SER A 1250 78.74 35.41 19.41
CA SER A 1250 78.00 34.47 20.30
C SER A 1250 76.73 34.81 21.12
N VAL A 1251 75.69 34.01 20.90
CA VAL A 1251 75.00 33.07 21.85
C VAL A 1251 74.56 33.57 23.25
N ALA A 1252 73.24 33.54 23.50
CA ALA A 1252 72.59 32.86 24.64
C ALA A 1252 71.07 32.68 24.41
N GLU A 1253 70.45 31.80 25.22
CA GLU A 1253 69.04 31.40 25.34
C GLU A 1253 68.02 32.57 25.31
N VAL A 1254 66.74 32.42 24.91
CA VAL A 1254 65.84 31.24 24.87
C VAL A 1254 65.14 31.14 23.50
#